data_AF-A0A1E4B054-F1
#
_entry.id   AF-A0A1E4B054-F1
#
_cell.length_a   1.000
_cell.length_b   1.000
_cell.length_c   1.000
_cell.angle_alpha   90.00
_cell.angle_beta   90.00
_cell.angle_gamma   90.00
#
_symmetry.space_group_name_H-M   'P 1'
#
loop_
_entity.id
_entity.type
_entity.pdbx_description
1 polymer ?
#
loop_
_entity_poly.entity_id
_entity_poly.type
_entity_poly.pdbx_seq_one_letter_code
_entity_poly.pdbx_strand_id
1 'polypeptide(L)'
;MAAPRGAPITIAIDPAARESLDEVRYALRTLAHTAGFSTHMVWFASGMTPDVYYGPAKDVDAAIRIPAVPWAFATAPNREPVRARRAMGLPFLEFPGETFGDALIDDRRLAYPSDVAFAAYWLLTGAAEPSYPRSRFDDLDLDRSVLVRDALLSQPLVSLHAAQWRARLDPAGTRALPWAWEEGESRFAFAFTHDVDYPELIRPIEVLRVLRDRGRHGIPLAARVASGRSHFWTFREWVELAATYGTRPCFYFMARQGSLWQYARGTPDDFYDVRAPRFQRLFAELRDAGCEIGLHASYHAHRSTDMLRREVQRIAEAAGVECAGNRHHYWHLDPDDPNETLRRHAEAGLRYDSSLGLEYYPGFRRGICHPFRPFHPARRELLPIVQLPPAWMDDHFDRRLAKNRIDAPDAAARALLDAARATQGIVVVDYHSRGMNGEFYPRYGPWLTRFARANFDASLRGMTPREIHQAFLARERALEAVARDDTMPSSPPRASSSGPTLEITAMETEDIAAVAALHHSLFGDPRINGHSIATLGAGFLADAFYALNLDNPGIRCLVARLDGRVIGFSVYAIDRDSVFRHLVRRHPLRLMLASARTILRRPSTIGAFVSNARYMGSERLPFLDDVPGWWIVAGVEPEARTPEFEARIGRRVAAQLFDSMEAHMRSVRCNAWYGVVRPDNPQINAFLQRRGARDVGTARAQGLTMRYYVRRYGEDS
;
A
#
# COMPACT_ATOMS: atom_id res chain seq x y z
N MET A 1 28.06 35.26 -3.82
CA MET A 1 28.57 34.03 -4.48
C MET A 1 27.39 33.09 -4.64
N ALA A 2 27.17 32.51 -5.82
CA ALA A 2 26.12 31.50 -5.99
C ALA A 2 26.44 30.28 -5.12
N ALA A 3 25.43 29.73 -4.43
CA ALA A 3 25.61 28.50 -3.65
C ALA A 3 26.05 27.36 -4.59
N PRO A 4 27.00 26.49 -4.17
CA PRO A 4 27.45 25.40 -5.02
C PRO A 4 26.30 24.41 -5.32
N ARG A 5 26.39 23.73 -6.46
CA ARG A 5 25.41 22.71 -6.85
C ARG A 5 25.25 21.66 -5.75
N GLY A 6 24.01 21.38 -5.37
CA GLY A 6 23.69 20.43 -4.31
C GLY A 6 23.84 20.95 -2.88
N ALA A 7 24.23 22.21 -2.67
CA ALA A 7 24.21 22.81 -1.33
C ALA A 7 22.79 22.80 -0.74
N PRO A 8 22.61 22.42 0.54
CA PRO A 8 21.29 22.34 1.13
C PRO A 8 20.62 23.71 1.18
N ILE A 9 19.31 23.74 0.92
CA ILE A 9 18.46 24.91 1.16
C ILE A 9 18.08 24.94 2.64
N THR A 10 18.07 26.11 3.27
CA THR A 10 17.61 26.25 4.65
C THR A 10 16.08 26.34 4.67
N ILE A 11 15.44 25.36 5.30
CA ILE A 11 13.99 25.34 5.52
C ILE A 11 13.74 25.58 7.01
N ALA A 12 13.23 26.77 7.34
CA ALA A 12 12.86 27.11 8.71
C ALA A 12 11.38 26.77 8.97
N ILE A 13 11.15 25.93 9.98
CA ILE A 13 9.82 25.47 10.40
C ILE A 13 9.44 26.18 11.69
N ASP A 14 8.27 26.82 11.72
CA ASP A 14 7.76 27.47 12.92
C ASP A 14 7.44 26.43 14.02
N PRO A 15 7.79 26.68 15.29
CA PRO A 15 7.46 25.81 16.42
C PRO A 15 5.97 25.44 16.56
N ALA A 16 5.05 26.24 16.02
CA ALA A 16 3.63 25.93 15.97
C ALA A 16 3.32 24.64 15.20
N ALA A 17 4.18 24.22 14.27
CA ALA A 17 4.02 23.01 13.48
C ALA A 17 4.47 21.73 14.20
N ARG A 18 4.94 21.82 15.46
CA ARG A 18 5.58 20.71 16.19
C ARG A 18 4.73 19.45 16.30
N GLU A 19 3.41 19.57 16.45
CA GLU A 19 2.51 18.42 16.53
C GLU A 19 2.48 17.60 15.22
N SER A 20 2.66 18.27 14.09
CA SER A 20 2.62 17.70 12.73
C SER A 20 4.01 17.63 12.07
N LEU A 21 5.07 17.58 12.89
CA LEU A 21 6.44 17.74 12.39
C LEU A 21 6.80 16.67 11.35
N ASP A 22 6.45 15.40 11.56
CA ASP A 22 6.78 14.32 10.62
C ASP A 22 6.14 14.53 9.25
N GLU A 23 4.87 14.93 9.26
CA GLU A 23 4.04 15.16 8.08
C GLU A 23 4.50 16.40 7.30
N VAL A 24 4.80 17.49 8.03
CA VAL A 24 5.34 18.73 7.46
C VAL A 24 6.72 18.47 6.84
N ARG A 25 7.60 17.75 7.54
CA ARG A 25 8.92 17.38 7.01
C ARG A 25 8.80 16.52 5.77
N TYR A 26 7.90 15.53 5.77
CA TYR A 26 7.66 14.70 4.60
C TYR A 26 7.23 15.53 3.38
N ALA A 27 6.25 16.43 3.55
CA ALA A 27 5.76 17.28 2.46
C ALA A 27 6.83 18.24 1.94
N LEU A 28 7.50 18.98 2.83
CA LEU A 28 8.53 19.94 2.46
C LEU A 28 9.76 19.26 1.84
N ARG A 29 10.18 18.10 2.37
CA ARG A 29 11.28 17.31 1.80
C ARG A 29 10.91 16.79 0.42
N THR A 30 9.68 16.30 0.23
CA THR A 30 9.22 15.82 -1.09
C THR A 30 9.23 16.96 -2.11
N LEU A 31 8.69 18.14 -1.77
CA LEU A 31 8.74 19.33 -2.64
C LEU A 31 10.18 19.73 -2.99
N ALA A 32 11.06 19.82 -2.00
CA ALA A 32 12.47 20.16 -2.19
C ALA A 32 13.21 19.13 -3.05
N HIS A 33 13.03 17.84 -2.78
CA HIS A 33 13.66 16.76 -3.52
C HIS A 33 13.16 16.71 -4.96
N THR A 34 11.86 16.87 -5.20
CA THR A 34 11.33 16.99 -6.56
C THR A 34 11.97 18.18 -7.28
N ALA A 35 12.12 19.33 -6.61
CA ALA A 35 12.79 20.53 -7.15
C ALA A 35 14.31 20.38 -7.32
N GLY A 36 14.93 19.36 -6.71
CA GLY A 36 16.37 19.07 -6.81
C GLY A 36 17.25 19.69 -5.75
N PHE A 37 16.69 20.04 -4.59
CA PHE A 37 17.43 20.62 -3.48
C PHE A 37 17.55 19.64 -2.31
N SER A 38 18.77 19.53 -1.78
CA SER A 38 18.99 18.94 -0.45
C SER A 38 18.45 19.92 0.61
N THR A 39 18.11 19.44 1.80
CA THR A 39 17.47 20.26 2.83
C THR A 39 18.30 20.38 4.10
N HIS A 40 18.34 21.57 4.67
CA HIS A 40 18.74 21.82 6.05
C HIS A 40 17.51 22.35 6.81
N MET A 41 16.84 21.46 7.53
CA MET A 41 15.64 21.78 8.29
C MET A 41 16.02 22.30 9.68
N VAL A 42 15.46 23.44 10.07
CA VAL A 42 15.76 24.12 11.35
C VAL A 42 14.48 24.68 11.97
N TRP A 43 14.47 24.86 13.29
CA TRP A 43 13.41 25.63 13.95
C TRP A 43 13.56 27.11 13.60
N PHE A 44 12.47 27.77 13.25
CA PHE A 44 12.48 29.20 12.99
C PHE A 44 12.75 29.99 14.27
N ALA A 45 13.65 30.96 14.18
CA ALA A 45 13.92 31.98 15.19
C ALA A 45 13.78 33.37 14.56
N SER A 46 13.37 34.36 15.36
CA SER A 46 13.21 35.74 14.89
C SER A 46 14.54 36.28 14.33
N GLY A 47 14.47 36.98 13.20
CA GLY A 47 15.63 37.55 12.51
C GLY A 47 16.32 36.60 11.51
N MET A 48 15.89 35.35 11.40
CA MET A 48 16.40 34.43 10.36
C MET A 48 15.92 34.84 8.96
N THR A 49 16.77 34.60 7.96
CA THR A 49 16.47 34.80 6.53
C THR A 49 16.61 33.49 5.74
N PRO A 50 15.72 32.50 5.97
CA PRO A 50 15.83 31.17 5.36
C PRO A 50 15.51 31.19 3.85
N ASP A 51 15.94 30.16 3.11
CA ASP A 51 15.49 29.97 1.72
C ASP A 51 13.96 29.72 1.69
N VAL A 52 13.47 28.88 2.61
CA VAL A 52 12.05 28.55 2.75
C VAL A 52 11.62 28.74 4.20
N TYR A 53 10.51 29.44 4.40
CA TYR A 53 9.86 29.55 5.70
C TYR A 53 8.46 28.90 5.66
N TYR A 54 8.18 28.03 6.63
CA TYR A 54 6.89 27.41 6.86
C TYR A 54 6.34 27.81 8.23
N GLY A 55 5.24 28.58 8.26
CA GLY A 55 4.65 29.04 9.51
C GLY A 55 3.62 30.17 9.36
N PRO A 56 3.02 30.65 10.46
CA PRO A 56 1.94 31.64 10.43
C PRO A 56 2.44 33.08 10.22
N ALA A 57 3.70 33.39 10.56
CA ALA A 57 4.24 34.74 10.42
C ALA A 57 4.27 35.22 8.96
N LYS A 58 3.79 36.45 8.73
CA LYS A 58 3.70 37.04 7.39
C LYS A 58 4.98 37.77 6.99
N ASP A 59 5.67 38.42 7.92
CA ASP A 59 6.75 39.35 7.57
C ASP A 59 8.16 38.74 7.67
N VAL A 60 8.28 37.43 7.37
CA VAL A 60 9.58 36.73 7.34
C VAL A 60 10.28 37.00 6.01
N ASP A 61 11.52 37.46 6.06
CA ASP A 61 12.36 37.63 4.87
C ASP A 61 12.90 36.28 4.39
N ALA A 62 12.09 35.58 3.60
CA ALA A 62 12.45 34.30 2.98
C ALA A 62 12.22 34.34 1.47
N ALA A 63 12.99 33.56 0.71
CA ALA A 63 12.80 33.47 -0.75
C ALA A 63 11.48 32.77 -1.10
N ILE A 64 11.06 31.80 -0.28
CA ILE A 64 9.76 31.13 -0.36
C ILE A 64 9.07 31.19 1.02
N ARG A 65 7.82 31.66 1.05
CA ARG A 65 6.97 31.71 2.25
C ARG A 65 5.74 30.84 2.07
N ILE A 66 5.52 29.91 2.99
CA ILE A 66 4.36 29.01 3.02
C ILE A 66 3.60 29.24 4.33
N PRO A 67 2.35 29.74 4.28
CA PRO A 67 1.54 29.86 5.47
C PRO A 67 1.21 28.47 6.02
N ALA A 68 1.32 28.29 7.33
CA ALA A 68 0.90 27.05 7.99
C ALA A 68 -0.60 27.08 8.32
N VAL A 69 -1.30 25.98 8.07
CA VAL A 69 -2.68 25.78 8.56
C VAL A 69 -2.73 25.73 10.09
N PRO A 70 -3.82 26.20 10.72
CA PRO A 70 -3.96 26.20 12.18
C PRO A 70 -4.38 24.85 12.78
N TRP A 71 -4.33 23.76 12.01
CA TRP A 71 -4.75 22.42 12.46
C TRP A 71 -3.66 21.37 12.20
N ALA A 72 -3.74 20.26 12.93
CA ALA A 72 -2.82 19.15 12.75
C ALA A 72 -3.03 18.42 11.41
N PHE A 73 -1.94 18.00 10.78
CA PHE A 73 -1.94 17.23 9.52
C PHE A 73 -2.66 15.89 9.65
N ALA A 74 -2.70 15.31 10.86
CA ALA A 74 -3.48 14.11 11.17
C ALA A 74 -4.99 14.26 10.87
N THR A 75 -5.50 15.49 10.77
CA THR A 75 -6.90 15.77 10.39
C THR A 75 -7.16 15.73 8.89
N ALA A 76 -6.13 15.56 8.05
CA ALA A 76 -6.24 15.54 6.60
C ALA A 76 -7.33 14.60 6.04
N PRO A 77 -7.55 13.38 6.58
CA PRO A 77 -8.62 12.50 6.09
C PRO A 77 -10.03 13.07 6.23
N ASN A 78 -10.24 14.01 7.16
CA ASN A 78 -11.54 14.62 7.42
C ASN A 78 -11.70 15.99 6.73
N ARG A 79 -10.75 16.38 5.86
CA ARG A 79 -10.70 17.69 5.23
C ARG A 79 -10.68 17.56 3.72
N GLU A 80 -11.87 17.45 3.13
CA GLU A 80 -12.03 17.55 1.68
C GLU A 80 -11.93 19.02 1.25
N PRO A 81 -11.13 19.36 0.23
CA PRO A 81 -11.10 20.71 -0.30
C PRO A 81 -12.48 21.10 -0.87
N VAL A 82 -12.88 22.36 -0.72
CA VAL A 82 -14.19 22.84 -1.21
C VAL A 82 -14.13 23.17 -2.69
N ARG A 83 -13.00 23.73 -3.14
CA ARG A 83 -12.71 24.11 -4.52
C ARG A 83 -11.23 24.33 -4.77
N ALA A 84 -10.88 24.46 -6.03
CA ALA A 84 -9.62 25.01 -6.48
C ALA A 84 -9.75 26.51 -6.75
N ARG A 85 -8.86 27.33 -6.16
CA ARG A 85 -8.71 28.74 -6.52
C ARG A 85 -7.47 28.92 -7.39
N ARG A 86 -7.58 29.69 -8.48
CA ARG A 86 -6.40 30.03 -9.30
C ARG A 86 -5.67 31.22 -8.71
N ALA A 87 -4.36 31.08 -8.52
CA ALA A 87 -3.43 32.15 -8.18
C ALA A 87 -2.10 31.82 -8.84
N MET A 88 -1.24 32.80 -9.15
CA MET A 88 0.12 32.52 -9.63
C MET A 88 0.19 31.56 -10.85
N GLY A 89 -0.83 31.57 -11.71
CA GLY A 89 -0.94 30.66 -12.86
C GLY A 89 -1.33 29.21 -12.52
N LEU A 90 -1.44 28.83 -11.25
CA LEU A 90 -1.73 27.46 -10.78
C LEU A 90 -3.03 27.38 -9.98
N PRO A 91 -3.70 26.21 -9.95
CA PRO A 91 -4.78 25.96 -9.00
C PRO A 91 -4.25 25.58 -7.61
N PHE A 92 -4.88 26.11 -6.58
CA PHE A 92 -4.64 25.84 -5.16
C PHE A 92 -5.87 25.20 -4.54
N LEU A 93 -5.69 24.09 -3.82
CA LEU A 93 -6.76 23.47 -3.04
C LEU A 93 -7.12 24.38 -1.86
N GLU A 94 -8.40 24.73 -1.73
CA GLU A 94 -8.91 25.50 -0.59
C GLU A 94 -9.60 24.56 0.40
N PHE A 95 -9.01 24.42 1.59
CA PHE A 95 -9.56 23.57 2.64
C PHE A 95 -10.54 24.32 3.56
N PRO A 96 -11.56 23.64 4.12
CA PRO A 96 -12.47 24.25 5.08
C PRO A 96 -11.75 24.87 6.28
N GLY A 97 -11.99 26.17 6.51
CA GLY A 97 -11.34 26.93 7.60
C GLY A 97 -9.94 27.46 7.26
N GLU A 98 -9.43 27.20 6.07
CA GLU A 98 -8.18 27.81 5.59
C GLU A 98 -8.40 29.29 5.25
N THR A 99 -7.44 30.14 5.61
CA THR A 99 -7.45 31.54 5.17
C THR A 99 -6.61 31.66 3.90
N PHE A 100 -7.27 31.96 2.77
CA PHE A 100 -6.59 32.22 1.51
C PHE A 100 -6.05 33.66 1.51
N GLY A 101 -4.73 33.81 1.61
CA GLY A 101 -4.05 35.10 1.63
C GLY A 101 -3.72 35.66 0.24
N ASP A 102 -3.00 36.78 0.24
CA ASP A 102 -2.48 37.38 -0.98
C ASP A 102 -1.26 36.59 -1.48
N ALA A 103 -1.35 36.14 -2.72
CA ALA A 103 -0.24 35.50 -3.42
C ALA A 103 0.74 36.56 -3.93
N LEU A 104 2.04 36.33 -3.77
CA LEU A 104 3.09 37.22 -4.29
C LEU A 104 4.13 36.41 -5.05
N ILE A 105 4.41 36.82 -6.29
CA ILE A 105 5.58 36.39 -7.05
C ILE A 105 6.27 37.65 -7.55
N ASP A 106 7.49 37.89 -7.10
CA ASP A 106 8.39 38.90 -7.62
C ASP A 106 9.81 38.33 -7.82
N ASP A 107 10.74 39.17 -8.27
CA ASP A 107 12.13 38.77 -8.57
C ASP A 107 12.88 38.19 -7.35
N ARG A 108 12.39 38.45 -6.13
CA ARG A 108 13.03 38.11 -4.86
C ARG A 108 12.22 37.11 -4.02
N ARG A 109 10.89 37.05 -4.15
CA ARG A 109 10.01 36.32 -3.22
C ARG A 109 8.89 35.56 -3.94
N LEU A 110 8.62 34.37 -3.42
CA LEU A 110 7.44 33.55 -3.72
C LEU A 110 6.67 33.34 -2.41
N ALA A 111 5.52 33.98 -2.27
CA ALA A 111 4.65 33.81 -1.10
C ALA A 111 3.36 33.12 -1.50
N TYR A 112 3.15 31.91 -0.98
CA TYR A 112 1.96 31.14 -1.23
C TYR A 112 0.74 31.73 -0.50
N PRO A 113 -0.44 31.74 -1.15
CA PRO A 113 -1.68 32.21 -0.53
C PRO A 113 -2.32 31.17 0.39
N SER A 114 -1.88 29.91 0.32
CA SER A 114 -2.42 28.78 1.09
C SER A 114 -1.31 27.78 1.43
N ASP A 115 -1.60 26.82 2.30
CA ASP A 115 -0.61 25.85 2.78
C ASP A 115 -0.37 24.75 1.73
N VAL A 116 0.59 24.99 0.84
CA VAL A 116 0.99 24.01 -0.17
C VAL A 116 1.66 22.76 0.42
N ALA A 117 2.19 22.82 1.66
CA ALA A 117 2.74 21.64 2.32
C ALA A 117 1.62 20.72 2.81
N PHE A 118 0.56 21.28 3.39
CA PHE A 118 -0.64 20.52 3.76
C PHE A 118 -1.34 19.93 2.53
N ALA A 119 -1.49 20.73 1.46
CA ALA A 119 -2.04 20.23 0.19
C ALA A 119 -1.20 19.09 -0.41
N ALA A 120 0.13 19.22 -0.38
CA ALA A 120 1.03 18.17 -0.85
C ALA A 120 0.92 16.91 0.01
N TYR A 121 0.91 17.03 1.34
CA TYR A 121 0.68 15.89 2.24
C TYR A 121 -0.64 15.19 1.92
N TRP A 122 -1.73 15.94 1.85
CA TRP A 122 -3.07 15.42 1.58
C TRP A 122 -3.13 14.63 0.26
N LEU A 123 -2.50 15.15 -0.80
CA LEU A 123 -2.42 14.50 -2.12
C LEU A 123 -1.51 13.26 -2.09
N LEU A 124 -0.30 13.38 -1.52
CA LEU A 124 0.72 12.33 -1.53
C LEU A 124 0.31 11.10 -0.73
N THR A 125 -0.42 11.28 0.37
CA THR A 125 -0.98 10.18 1.16
C THR A 125 -2.36 9.74 0.67
N GLY A 126 -2.98 10.56 -0.21
CA GLY A 126 -4.41 10.60 -0.55
C GLY A 126 -5.28 10.38 0.67
N ALA A 127 -5.17 11.34 1.58
CA ALA A 127 -5.79 11.28 2.91
C ALA A 127 -7.30 11.03 2.86
N ALA A 128 -8.00 11.55 1.84
CA ALA A 128 -9.44 11.37 1.66
C ALA A 128 -9.83 10.15 0.83
N GLU A 129 -8.89 9.39 0.24
CA GLU A 129 -9.23 8.26 -0.64
C GLU A 129 -10.12 7.20 0.02
N PRO A 130 -9.95 6.82 1.31
CA PRO A 130 -10.83 5.87 1.97
C PRO A 130 -12.28 6.36 2.10
N SER A 131 -12.53 7.67 1.98
CA SER A 131 -13.86 8.26 2.09
C SER A 131 -14.64 8.31 0.77
N TYR A 132 -13.96 8.11 -0.37
CA TYR A 132 -14.61 8.20 -1.67
C TYR A 132 -15.44 6.95 -1.98
N PRO A 133 -16.56 7.10 -2.72
CA PRO A 133 -17.32 5.97 -3.21
C PRO A 133 -16.45 5.07 -4.11
N ARG A 134 -16.78 3.78 -4.14
CA ARG A 134 -16.08 2.79 -4.93
C ARG A 134 -17.01 1.97 -5.81
N SER A 135 -16.48 1.49 -6.92
CA SER A 135 -17.16 0.53 -7.79
C SER A 135 -17.25 -0.85 -7.09
N ARG A 136 -17.92 -1.81 -7.73
CA ARG A 136 -17.93 -3.22 -7.27
C ARG A 136 -16.55 -3.91 -7.31
N PHE A 137 -15.59 -3.34 -8.04
CA PHE A 137 -14.22 -3.82 -8.16
C PHE A 137 -13.25 -2.95 -7.32
N ASP A 138 -13.79 -2.18 -6.39
CA ASP A 138 -13.05 -1.29 -5.49
C ASP A 138 -12.35 -0.09 -6.18
N ASP A 139 -12.67 0.19 -7.45
CA ASP A 139 -12.19 1.38 -8.17
C ASP A 139 -12.72 2.67 -7.52
N LEU A 140 -11.87 3.70 -7.40
CA LEU A 140 -12.26 5.01 -6.89
C LEU A 140 -13.21 5.74 -7.85
N ASP A 141 -14.37 6.17 -7.34
CA ASP A 141 -15.26 7.11 -8.03
C ASP A 141 -15.01 8.53 -7.51
N LEU A 142 -14.39 9.35 -8.37
CA LEU A 142 -13.98 10.71 -8.05
C LEU A 142 -14.90 11.77 -8.67
N ASP A 143 -16.03 11.38 -9.27
CA ASP A 143 -16.91 12.30 -10.04
C ASP A 143 -17.36 13.53 -9.24
N ARG A 144 -17.48 13.39 -7.92
CA ARG A 144 -17.90 14.46 -6.99
C ARG A 144 -16.73 15.18 -6.31
N SER A 145 -15.51 14.67 -6.47
CA SER A 145 -14.32 15.28 -5.88
C SER A 145 -13.97 16.59 -6.59
N VAL A 146 -13.29 17.48 -5.87
CA VAL A 146 -12.69 18.69 -6.46
C VAL A 146 -11.65 18.32 -7.53
N LEU A 147 -10.98 17.17 -7.40
CA LEU A 147 -9.94 16.73 -8.32
C LEU A 147 -10.47 16.53 -9.75
N VAL A 148 -11.67 15.97 -9.90
CA VAL A 148 -12.33 15.81 -11.21
C VAL A 148 -13.09 17.08 -11.60
N ARG A 149 -13.86 17.66 -10.67
CA ARG A 149 -14.71 18.83 -10.96
C ARG A 149 -13.91 20.02 -11.48
N ASP A 150 -12.74 20.26 -10.91
CA ASP A 150 -11.88 21.41 -11.23
C ASP A 150 -10.69 21.01 -12.14
N ALA A 151 -10.77 19.82 -12.76
CA ALA A 151 -9.80 19.29 -13.73
C ALA A 151 -8.34 19.26 -13.21
N LEU A 152 -8.15 18.81 -11.97
CA LEU A 152 -6.85 18.78 -11.30
C LEU A 152 -6.06 17.48 -11.52
N LEU A 153 -6.70 16.38 -11.93
CA LEU A 153 -6.01 15.11 -12.12
C LEU A 153 -4.88 15.17 -13.18
N SER A 154 -5.05 15.99 -14.22
CA SER A 154 -3.99 16.24 -15.22
C SER A 154 -2.97 17.29 -14.80
N GLN A 155 -3.16 17.93 -13.63
CA GLN A 155 -2.29 18.97 -13.09
C GLN A 155 -1.60 18.42 -11.83
N PRO A 156 -0.37 17.89 -11.93
CA PRO A 156 0.36 17.32 -10.80
C PRO A 156 0.81 18.44 -9.85
N LEU A 157 -0.09 18.91 -8.97
CA LEU A 157 0.10 20.10 -8.13
C LEU A 157 1.39 20.05 -7.32
N VAL A 158 1.77 18.90 -6.79
CA VAL A 158 3.04 18.73 -6.04
C VAL A 158 4.24 19.01 -6.94
N SER A 159 4.21 18.48 -8.17
CA SER A 159 5.27 18.71 -9.16
C SER A 159 5.29 20.15 -9.68
N LEU A 160 4.12 20.77 -9.84
CA LEU A 160 4.00 22.17 -10.24
C LEU A 160 4.54 23.13 -9.16
N HIS A 161 4.24 22.88 -7.88
CA HIS A 161 4.83 23.65 -6.78
C HIS A 161 6.34 23.43 -6.68
N ALA A 162 6.83 22.20 -6.83
CA ALA A 162 8.27 21.94 -6.86
C ALA A 162 8.97 22.66 -8.03
N ALA A 163 8.34 22.74 -9.21
CA ALA A 163 8.87 23.52 -10.32
C ALA A 163 8.95 25.03 -10.01
N GLN A 164 7.95 25.59 -9.29
CA GLN A 164 8.04 26.98 -8.79
C GLN A 164 9.20 27.17 -7.81
N TRP A 165 9.48 26.19 -6.93
CA TRP A 165 10.62 26.25 -6.04
C TRP A 165 11.94 26.24 -6.81
N ARG A 166 12.08 25.36 -7.82
CA ARG A 166 13.27 25.30 -8.67
C ARG A 166 13.49 26.63 -9.41
N ALA A 167 12.44 27.19 -10.02
CA ALA A 167 12.51 28.47 -10.70
C ALA A 167 12.90 29.63 -9.76
N ARG A 168 12.42 29.62 -8.50
CA ARG A 168 12.70 30.66 -7.52
C ARG A 168 14.10 30.57 -6.91
N LEU A 169 14.55 29.37 -6.57
CA LEU A 169 15.80 29.13 -5.84
C LEU A 169 17.01 28.85 -6.74
N ASP A 170 16.78 28.52 -8.01
CA ASP A 170 17.82 28.23 -9.00
C ASP A 170 17.50 28.78 -10.40
N PRO A 171 17.27 30.10 -10.56
CA PRO A 171 16.97 30.69 -11.86
C PRO A 171 18.10 30.50 -12.89
N ALA A 172 19.34 30.26 -12.43
CA ALA A 172 20.50 30.02 -13.28
C ALA A 172 20.73 28.54 -13.62
N GLY A 173 20.00 27.59 -13.03
CA GLY A 173 20.18 26.15 -13.26
C GLY A 173 21.49 25.57 -12.73
N THR A 174 22.09 26.21 -11.73
CA THR A 174 23.42 25.85 -11.19
C THR A 174 23.34 25.18 -9.82
N ARG A 175 22.27 25.41 -9.04
CA ARG A 175 22.12 24.92 -7.66
C ARG A 175 21.43 23.57 -7.57
N ALA A 176 20.34 23.35 -8.30
CA ALA A 176 19.56 22.12 -8.23
C ALA A 176 20.31 20.94 -8.85
N LEU A 177 20.15 19.75 -8.28
CA LEU A 177 20.59 18.50 -8.91
C LEU A 177 19.62 18.13 -10.04
N PRO A 178 20.11 17.99 -11.29
CA PRO A 178 19.26 17.59 -12.41
C PRO A 178 18.79 16.14 -12.25
N TRP A 179 17.67 15.80 -12.86
CA TRP A 179 17.27 14.42 -13.10
C TRP A 179 18.17 13.75 -14.15
N ALA A 180 18.29 12.43 -14.10
CA ALA A 180 19.12 11.68 -15.04
C ALA A 180 18.61 11.74 -16.50
N TRP A 181 17.35 12.12 -16.71
CA TRP A 181 16.76 12.34 -18.03
C TRP A 181 16.85 13.79 -18.50
N GLU A 182 17.46 14.70 -17.73
CA GLU A 182 17.76 16.06 -18.17
C GLU A 182 19.12 16.10 -18.89
N GLU A 183 19.19 15.55 -20.11
CA GLU A 183 20.39 15.58 -20.95
C GLU A 183 20.08 16.15 -22.34
N GLY A 184 20.92 17.09 -22.81
CA GLY A 184 20.74 17.75 -24.11
C GLY A 184 19.41 18.51 -24.19
N GLU A 185 18.57 18.14 -25.15
CA GLU A 185 17.22 18.70 -25.31
C GLU A 185 16.17 18.03 -24.42
N SER A 186 16.50 16.88 -23.82
CA SER A 186 15.56 16.11 -23.01
C SER A 186 15.20 16.81 -21.69
N ARG A 187 13.91 16.79 -21.35
CA ARG A 187 13.34 17.47 -20.19
C ARG A 187 12.51 16.56 -19.31
N PHE A 188 11.94 15.48 -19.85
CA PHE A 188 11.11 14.55 -19.09
C PHE A 188 11.31 13.11 -19.58
N ALA A 189 10.99 12.13 -18.74
CA ALA A 189 11.10 10.72 -19.09
C ALA A 189 9.73 10.10 -19.45
N PHE A 190 9.75 9.09 -20.32
CA PHE A 190 8.57 8.35 -20.73
C PHE A 190 8.84 6.83 -20.66
N ALA A 191 7.90 6.09 -20.07
CA ALA A 191 7.97 4.64 -19.95
C ALA A 191 6.78 3.95 -20.60
N PHE A 192 7.06 3.09 -21.59
CA PHE A 192 6.10 2.14 -22.14
C PHE A 192 5.96 0.96 -21.18
N THR A 193 4.78 0.80 -20.57
CA THR A 193 4.52 -0.32 -19.69
C THR A 193 3.24 -1.04 -20.07
N HIS A 194 3.21 -2.34 -19.80
CA HIS A 194 2.16 -3.22 -20.27
C HIS A 194 1.74 -4.21 -19.20
N ASP A 195 0.45 -4.23 -18.90
CA ASP A 195 -0.17 -5.34 -18.20
C ASP A 195 -0.42 -6.51 -19.14
N VAL A 196 0.05 -7.69 -18.74
CA VAL A 196 -0.11 -8.91 -19.52
C VAL A 196 -1.38 -9.60 -19.08
N ASP A 197 -2.50 -9.10 -19.63
CA ASP A 197 -3.83 -9.67 -19.45
C ASP A 197 -4.41 -10.20 -20.77
N TYR A 198 -4.94 -11.42 -20.67
CA TYR A 198 -5.49 -12.24 -21.73
C TYR A 198 -4.59 -12.30 -22.99
N PRO A 199 -3.27 -12.58 -22.86
CA PRO A 199 -2.34 -12.61 -24.02
C PRO A 199 -2.62 -13.80 -24.95
N GLU A 200 -3.27 -14.84 -24.44
CA GLU A 200 -3.64 -16.04 -25.19
C GLU A 200 -5.15 -16.07 -25.43
N LEU A 201 -5.52 -15.75 -26.67
CA LEU A 201 -6.91 -15.69 -27.10
C LEU A 201 -7.56 -17.10 -27.08
N ILE A 202 -8.61 -17.29 -26.28
CA ILE A 202 -9.40 -18.53 -26.26
C ILE A 202 -10.31 -18.55 -27.50
N ARG A 203 -9.79 -19.10 -28.60
CA ARG A 203 -10.39 -18.98 -29.95
C ARG A 203 -11.88 -19.32 -30.03
N PRO A 204 -12.38 -20.43 -29.46
CA PRO A 204 -13.81 -20.76 -29.56
C PRO A 204 -14.70 -19.71 -28.87
N ILE A 205 -14.29 -19.26 -27.68
CA ILE A 205 -15.02 -18.25 -26.91
C ILE A 205 -15.03 -16.92 -27.67
N GLU A 206 -13.89 -16.54 -28.23
CA GLU A 206 -13.76 -15.26 -28.91
C GLU A 206 -14.48 -15.23 -30.27
N VAL A 207 -14.48 -16.33 -31.03
CA VAL A 207 -15.30 -16.47 -32.24
C VAL A 207 -16.78 -16.26 -31.90
N LEU A 208 -17.26 -16.90 -30.84
CA LEU A 208 -18.64 -16.72 -30.38
C LEU A 208 -18.94 -15.27 -29.97
N ARG A 209 -18.02 -14.62 -29.23
CA ARG A 209 -18.15 -13.21 -28.86
C ARG A 209 -18.19 -12.28 -30.07
N VAL A 210 -17.28 -12.45 -31.02
CA VAL A 210 -17.22 -11.65 -32.26
C VAL A 210 -18.52 -11.78 -33.06
N LEU A 211 -19.01 -13.01 -33.23
CA LEU A 211 -20.26 -13.25 -33.97
C LEU A 211 -21.49 -12.72 -33.22
N ARG A 212 -21.52 -12.83 -31.89
CA ARG A 212 -22.58 -12.25 -31.05
C ARG A 212 -22.60 -10.72 -31.14
N ASP A 213 -21.44 -10.08 -31.02
CA ASP A 213 -21.34 -8.62 -30.90
C ASP A 213 -21.43 -7.91 -32.26
N ARG A 214 -20.96 -8.54 -33.34
CA ARG A 214 -20.91 -7.95 -34.69
C ARG A 214 -21.81 -8.63 -35.73
N GLY A 215 -22.51 -9.70 -35.37
CA GLY A 215 -23.36 -10.47 -36.29
C GLY A 215 -22.62 -10.94 -37.53
N ARG A 216 -23.29 -10.91 -38.69
CA ARG A 216 -22.71 -11.28 -40.00
C ARG A 216 -21.46 -10.46 -40.38
N HIS A 217 -21.36 -9.22 -39.90
CA HIS A 217 -20.20 -8.35 -40.15
C HIS A 217 -18.96 -8.82 -39.38
N GLY A 218 -19.13 -9.68 -38.36
CA GLY A 218 -18.04 -10.31 -37.62
C GLY A 218 -17.43 -11.55 -38.29
N ILE A 219 -18.07 -12.14 -39.32
CA ILE A 219 -17.62 -13.40 -39.95
C ILE A 219 -16.15 -13.32 -40.44
N PRO A 220 -15.69 -12.25 -41.12
CA PRO A 220 -14.30 -12.18 -41.57
C PRO A 220 -13.30 -12.20 -40.40
N LEU A 221 -13.61 -11.48 -39.32
CA LEU A 221 -12.77 -11.45 -38.11
C LEU A 221 -12.80 -12.80 -37.39
N ALA A 222 -13.98 -13.40 -37.24
CA ALA A 222 -14.13 -14.73 -36.65
C ALA A 222 -13.30 -15.79 -37.40
N ALA A 223 -13.28 -15.76 -38.73
CA ALA A 223 -12.44 -16.64 -39.54
C ALA A 223 -10.94 -16.40 -39.32
N ARG A 224 -10.50 -15.14 -39.16
CA ARG A 224 -9.10 -14.81 -38.83
C ARG A 224 -8.72 -15.26 -37.42
N VAL A 225 -9.61 -15.12 -36.44
CA VAL A 225 -9.43 -15.63 -35.08
C VAL A 225 -9.32 -17.16 -35.08
N ALA A 226 -10.23 -17.85 -35.77
CA ALA A 226 -10.24 -19.32 -35.86
C ALA A 226 -8.94 -19.85 -36.49
N SER A 227 -8.50 -19.22 -37.59
CA SER A 227 -7.24 -19.56 -38.27
C SER A 227 -5.98 -19.11 -37.53
N GLY A 228 -6.10 -18.32 -36.46
CA GLY A 228 -4.97 -17.78 -35.70
C GLY A 228 -4.26 -16.60 -36.37
N ARG A 229 -4.77 -16.09 -37.50
CA ARG A 229 -4.26 -14.88 -38.17
C ARG A 229 -4.49 -13.62 -37.35
N SER A 230 -5.51 -13.60 -36.49
CA SER A 230 -5.69 -12.58 -35.47
C SER A 230 -5.38 -13.17 -34.09
N HIS A 231 -4.46 -12.56 -33.35
CA HIS A 231 -4.02 -13.01 -32.03
C HIS A 231 -3.77 -11.85 -31.06
N PHE A 232 -3.65 -12.17 -29.77
CA PHE A 232 -3.31 -11.22 -28.69
C PHE A 232 -1.84 -11.30 -28.25
N TRP A 233 -1.06 -12.18 -28.89
CA TRP A 233 0.36 -12.32 -28.65
C TRP A 233 1.16 -11.25 -29.40
N THR A 234 1.10 -10.00 -28.95
CA THR A 234 1.64 -8.84 -29.67
C THR A 234 2.83 -8.17 -28.96
N PHE A 235 3.64 -8.97 -28.25
CA PHE A 235 4.79 -8.48 -27.49
C PHE A 235 5.86 -7.85 -28.38
N ARG A 236 6.14 -8.46 -29.53
CA ARG A 236 7.17 -8.01 -30.46
C ARG A 236 6.86 -6.63 -31.01
N GLU A 237 5.60 -6.38 -31.35
CA GLU A 237 5.12 -5.10 -31.89
C GLU A 237 5.30 -3.96 -30.88
N TRP A 238 5.12 -4.24 -29.58
CA TRP A 238 5.41 -3.27 -28.52
C TRP A 238 6.91 -2.99 -28.37
N VAL A 239 7.75 -4.03 -28.44
CA VAL A 239 9.22 -3.90 -28.42
C VAL A 239 9.70 -3.06 -29.60
N GLU A 240 9.19 -3.34 -30.80
CA GLU A 240 9.51 -2.60 -32.03
C GLU A 240 9.05 -1.14 -31.92
N LEU A 241 7.85 -0.86 -31.41
CA LEU A 241 7.38 0.52 -31.19
C LEU A 241 8.27 1.27 -30.20
N ALA A 242 8.56 0.68 -29.04
CA ALA A 242 9.39 1.32 -28.03
C ALA A 242 10.81 1.64 -28.57
N ALA A 243 11.37 0.75 -29.39
CA ALA A 243 12.68 0.93 -30.00
C ALA A 243 12.73 2.15 -30.94
N THR A 244 11.62 2.52 -31.58
CA THR A 244 11.54 3.75 -32.40
C THR A 244 11.78 5.04 -31.60
N TYR A 245 11.60 4.99 -30.28
CA TYR A 245 11.84 6.09 -29.34
C TYR A 245 13.04 5.83 -28.42
N GLY A 246 13.95 4.93 -28.81
CA GLY A 246 15.21 4.68 -28.12
C GLY A 246 15.05 4.03 -26.74
N THR A 247 13.96 3.29 -26.49
CA THR A 247 13.72 2.64 -25.20
C THR A 247 13.21 1.20 -25.37
N ARG A 248 13.00 0.54 -24.23
CA ARG A 248 12.50 -0.82 -24.11
C ARG A 248 11.25 -0.81 -23.22
N PRO A 249 10.24 -1.64 -23.51
CA PRO A 249 9.04 -1.71 -22.70
C PRO A 249 9.28 -2.48 -21.39
N CYS A 250 8.37 -2.28 -20.45
CA CYS A 250 8.18 -3.13 -19.28
C CYS A 250 6.90 -3.94 -19.43
N PHE A 251 6.96 -5.25 -19.16
CA PHE A 251 5.80 -6.12 -19.12
C PHE A 251 5.59 -6.65 -17.70
N TYR A 252 4.41 -6.37 -17.12
CA TYR A 252 3.99 -6.90 -15.83
C TYR A 252 3.22 -8.21 -16.05
N PHE A 253 3.75 -9.32 -15.53
CA PHE A 253 3.16 -10.65 -15.68
C PHE A 253 2.52 -11.14 -14.39
N MET A 254 1.36 -11.77 -14.52
CA MET A 254 0.66 -12.36 -13.40
C MET A 254 1.31 -13.69 -13.03
N ALA A 255 1.77 -13.78 -11.78
CA ALA A 255 2.41 -14.99 -11.29
C ALA A 255 1.40 -16.12 -11.04
N ARG A 256 0.17 -15.76 -10.64
CA ARG A 256 -0.88 -16.70 -10.26
C ARG A 256 -1.69 -17.08 -11.50
N GLN A 257 -1.82 -18.38 -11.75
CA GLN A 257 -2.78 -18.89 -12.72
C GLN A 257 -4.18 -18.95 -12.08
N GLY A 258 -5.06 -18.07 -12.51
CA GLY A 258 -6.48 -18.08 -12.24
C GLY A 258 -7.24 -19.17 -13.00
N SER A 259 -8.56 -19.13 -12.92
CA SER A 259 -9.43 -20.04 -13.70
C SER A 259 -10.76 -19.39 -14.04
N LEU A 260 -11.43 -19.89 -15.09
CA LEU A 260 -12.76 -19.43 -15.50
C LEU A 260 -13.78 -19.45 -14.34
N TRP A 261 -13.66 -20.43 -13.43
CA TRP A 261 -14.52 -20.55 -12.27
C TRP A 261 -14.26 -19.48 -11.21
N GLN A 262 -12.99 -19.08 -11.03
CA GLN A 262 -12.60 -17.98 -10.14
C GLN A 262 -13.01 -16.64 -10.75
N TYR A 263 -12.80 -16.46 -12.05
CA TYR A 263 -13.27 -15.31 -12.81
C TYR A 263 -14.78 -15.12 -12.67
N ALA A 264 -15.56 -16.19 -12.86
CA ALA A 264 -17.01 -16.17 -12.69
C ALA A 264 -17.45 -15.84 -11.24
N ARG A 265 -16.58 -16.01 -10.25
CA ARG A 265 -16.79 -15.64 -8.84
C ARG A 265 -16.26 -14.25 -8.47
N GLY A 266 -15.77 -13.48 -9.46
CA GLY A 266 -15.28 -12.12 -9.24
C GLY A 266 -13.81 -12.04 -8.84
N THR A 267 -13.00 -13.07 -9.11
CA THR A 267 -11.54 -12.99 -9.04
C THR A 267 -10.99 -12.98 -10.48
N PRO A 268 -10.73 -11.80 -11.07
CA PRO A 268 -10.51 -11.66 -12.50
C PRO A 268 -9.11 -12.10 -12.99
N ASP A 269 -8.32 -12.80 -12.18
CA ASP A 269 -6.96 -13.24 -12.51
C ASP A 269 -6.87 -14.03 -13.83
N ASP A 270 -5.76 -13.84 -14.55
CA ASP A 270 -5.51 -14.46 -15.86
C ASP A 270 -5.32 -15.99 -15.77
N PHE A 271 -5.54 -16.69 -16.88
CA PHE A 271 -5.56 -18.14 -16.98
C PHE A 271 -4.24 -18.76 -17.47
N TYR A 272 -3.25 -17.95 -17.87
CA TYR A 272 -1.94 -18.48 -18.29
C TYR A 272 -1.07 -18.92 -17.13
N ASP A 273 -0.10 -19.81 -17.42
CA ASP A 273 0.98 -20.17 -16.50
C ASP A 273 2.31 -19.62 -17.04
N VAL A 274 2.95 -18.74 -16.28
CA VAL A 274 4.28 -18.17 -16.60
C VAL A 274 5.37 -19.24 -16.76
N ARG A 275 5.17 -20.44 -16.21
CA ARG A 275 6.12 -21.56 -16.34
C ARG A 275 5.91 -22.38 -17.61
N ALA A 276 4.84 -22.12 -18.36
CA ALA A 276 4.58 -22.83 -19.61
C ALA A 276 5.72 -22.57 -20.62
N PRO A 277 6.12 -23.57 -21.44
CA PRO A 277 7.27 -23.44 -22.35
C PRO A 277 7.21 -22.24 -23.30
N ARG A 278 6.00 -21.78 -23.65
CA ARG A 278 5.80 -20.60 -24.49
C ARG A 278 6.20 -19.31 -23.78
N PHE A 279 5.83 -19.15 -22.50
CA PHE A 279 6.22 -18.00 -21.69
C PHE A 279 7.71 -18.05 -21.34
N GLN A 280 8.28 -19.24 -21.15
CA GLN A 280 9.73 -19.39 -20.97
C GLN A 280 10.52 -18.88 -22.18
N ARG A 281 10.06 -19.20 -23.40
CA ARG A 281 10.63 -18.63 -24.64
C ARG A 281 10.41 -17.12 -24.72
N LEU A 282 9.21 -16.63 -24.41
CA LEU A 282 8.92 -15.20 -24.37
C LEU A 282 9.87 -14.47 -23.41
N PHE A 283 10.08 -14.99 -22.20
CA PHE A 283 10.98 -14.36 -21.24
C PHE A 283 12.42 -14.32 -21.75
N ALA A 284 12.88 -15.36 -22.46
CA ALA A 284 14.17 -15.31 -23.14
C ALA A 284 14.23 -14.19 -24.19
N GLU A 285 13.23 -14.11 -25.08
CA GLU A 285 13.13 -13.05 -26.10
C GLU A 285 13.10 -11.66 -25.48
N LEU A 286 12.31 -11.45 -24.42
CA LEU A 286 12.18 -10.18 -23.72
C LEU A 286 13.49 -9.78 -23.01
N ARG A 287 14.18 -10.72 -22.37
CA ARG A 287 15.50 -10.47 -21.76
C ARG A 287 16.55 -10.12 -22.82
N ASP A 288 16.58 -10.85 -23.93
CA ASP A 288 17.53 -10.60 -25.02
C ASP A 288 17.30 -9.23 -25.66
N ALA A 289 16.03 -8.78 -25.70
CA ALA A 289 15.66 -7.42 -26.11
C ALA A 289 15.91 -6.34 -25.03
N GLY A 290 16.34 -6.73 -23.83
CA GLY A 290 16.56 -5.81 -22.70
C GLY A 290 15.28 -5.24 -22.10
N CYS A 291 14.13 -5.87 -22.33
CA CYS A 291 12.86 -5.45 -21.76
C CYS A 291 12.84 -5.68 -20.25
N GLU A 292 12.12 -4.84 -19.53
CA GLU A 292 11.85 -5.09 -18.12
C GLU A 292 10.70 -6.09 -17.96
N ILE A 293 10.86 -7.02 -17.01
CA ILE A 293 9.84 -7.99 -16.63
C ILE A 293 9.53 -7.75 -15.15
N GLY A 294 8.28 -7.38 -14.86
CA GLY A 294 7.78 -7.08 -13.53
C GLY A 294 6.62 -7.99 -13.11
N LEU A 295 6.20 -7.82 -11.86
CA LEU A 295 5.03 -8.51 -11.31
C LEU A 295 3.74 -7.76 -11.68
N HIS A 296 2.74 -8.50 -12.13
CA HIS A 296 1.35 -8.07 -12.12
C HIS A 296 0.62 -8.77 -10.97
N ALA A 297 0.67 -8.18 -9.76
CA ALA A 297 0.22 -8.87 -8.55
C ALA A 297 -1.25 -9.28 -8.66
N SER A 298 -1.58 -10.50 -8.21
CA SER A 298 -2.94 -11.03 -8.34
C SER A 298 -3.96 -10.21 -7.56
N TYR A 299 -5.22 -10.22 -8.01
CA TYR A 299 -6.26 -9.27 -7.58
C TYR A 299 -6.48 -9.19 -6.05
N HIS A 300 -6.25 -10.27 -5.31
CA HIS A 300 -6.42 -10.31 -3.85
C HIS A 300 -5.10 -10.32 -3.07
N ALA A 301 -3.96 -10.18 -3.74
CA ALA A 301 -2.64 -10.24 -3.11
C ALA A 301 -2.39 -9.08 -2.15
N HIS A 302 -3.12 -7.96 -2.27
CA HIS A 302 -2.98 -6.80 -1.37
C HIS A 302 -3.22 -7.16 0.10
N ARG A 303 -3.91 -8.29 0.36
CA ARG A 303 -4.26 -8.78 1.70
C ARG A 303 -3.17 -9.60 2.37
N SER A 304 -2.08 -9.95 1.68
CA SER A 304 -1.08 -10.88 2.21
C SER A 304 0.31 -10.65 1.63
N THR A 305 1.25 -10.22 2.48
CA THR A 305 2.68 -10.14 2.16
C THR A 305 3.24 -11.50 1.71
N ASP A 306 2.80 -12.61 2.31
CA ASP A 306 3.28 -13.94 1.94
C ASP A 306 2.83 -14.37 0.54
N MET A 307 1.59 -14.01 0.14
CA MET A 307 1.14 -14.24 -1.23
C MET A 307 1.98 -13.43 -2.21
N LEU A 308 2.15 -12.13 -1.96
CA LEU A 308 3.00 -11.25 -2.79
C LEU A 308 4.42 -11.80 -2.91
N ARG A 309 5.05 -12.23 -1.82
CA ARG A 309 6.41 -12.78 -1.84
C ARG A 309 6.52 -14.03 -2.71
N ARG A 310 5.53 -14.93 -2.66
CA ARG A 310 5.49 -16.12 -3.53
C ARG A 310 5.30 -15.74 -5.00
N GLU A 311 4.53 -14.70 -5.29
CA GLU A 311 4.32 -14.22 -6.65
C GLU A 311 5.58 -13.56 -7.23
N VAL A 312 6.25 -12.71 -6.46
CA VAL A 312 7.57 -12.13 -6.79
C VAL A 312 8.57 -13.25 -7.09
N GLN A 313 8.68 -14.24 -6.19
CA GLN A 313 9.60 -15.37 -6.36
C GLN A 313 9.29 -16.17 -7.63
N ARG A 314 8.02 -16.45 -7.91
CA ARG A 314 7.62 -17.22 -9.09
C ARG A 314 7.96 -16.50 -10.39
N ILE A 315 7.74 -15.18 -10.47
CA ILE A 315 8.16 -14.40 -11.65
C ILE A 315 9.67 -14.39 -11.77
N ALA A 316 10.39 -14.17 -10.67
CA ALA A 316 11.85 -14.17 -10.68
C ALA A 316 12.42 -15.50 -11.19
N GLU A 317 11.88 -16.63 -10.70
CA GLU A 317 12.26 -17.97 -11.13
C GLU A 317 11.88 -18.26 -12.58
N ALA A 318 10.63 -17.98 -12.96
CA ALA A 318 10.14 -18.28 -14.31
C ALA A 318 10.80 -17.42 -15.38
N ALA A 319 11.05 -16.14 -15.10
CA ALA A 319 11.66 -15.22 -16.06
C ALA A 319 13.19 -15.14 -15.95
N GLY A 320 13.80 -15.70 -14.90
CA GLY A 320 15.25 -15.64 -14.70
C GLY A 320 15.77 -14.21 -14.50
N VAL A 321 15.03 -13.39 -13.75
CA VAL A 321 15.34 -11.97 -13.49
C VAL A 321 15.12 -11.62 -12.02
N GLU A 322 15.71 -10.52 -11.56
CA GLU A 322 15.26 -9.87 -10.32
C GLU A 322 13.92 -9.17 -10.59
N CYS A 323 12.84 -9.64 -9.97
CA CYS A 323 11.53 -9.00 -10.06
C CYS A 323 11.45 -7.79 -9.11
N ALA A 324 11.82 -6.61 -9.60
CA ALA A 324 11.92 -5.40 -8.79
C ALA A 324 10.65 -4.53 -8.82
N GLY A 325 9.85 -4.63 -9.87
CA GLY A 325 8.71 -3.75 -10.14
C GLY A 325 7.37 -4.46 -10.06
N ASN A 326 6.34 -3.71 -9.67
CA ASN A 326 4.97 -4.20 -9.64
C ASN A 326 3.95 -3.22 -10.24
N ARG A 327 2.90 -3.77 -10.85
CA ARG A 327 1.61 -3.12 -11.01
C ARG A 327 0.52 -4.07 -10.53
N HIS A 328 -0.26 -3.68 -9.54
CA HIS A 328 -1.33 -4.51 -9.00
C HIS A 328 -2.45 -4.63 -10.02
N HIS A 329 -2.92 -5.85 -10.26
CA HIS A 329 -4.06 -6.08 -11.13
C HIS A 329 -5.29 -5.25 -10.71
N TYR A 330 -5.92 -4.58 -11.67
CA TYR A 330 -6.99 -3.59 -11.46
C TYR A 330 -6.60 -2.39 -10.56
N TRP A 331 -5.30 -2.14 -10.35
CA TRP A 331 -4.83 -1.19 -9.32
C TRP A 331 -5.47 -1.45 -7.94
N HIS A 332 -5.79 -2.71 -7.65
CA HIS A 332 -6.60 -3.11 -6.50
C HIS A 332 -5.78 -3.13 -5.21
N LEU A 333 -5.57 -1.94 -4.68
CA LEU A 333 -5.02 -1.72 -3.35
C LEU A 333 -6.12 -1.90 -2.29
N ASP A 334 -5.71 -2.14 -1.05
CA ASP A 334 -6.61 -2.14 0.09
C ASP A 334 -7.44 -0.84 0.11
N PRO A 335 -8.78 -0.93 0.03
CA PRO A 335 -9.63 0.25 -0.12
C PRO A 335 -9.66 1.13 1.14
N ASP A 336 -9.39 0.55 2.31
CA ASP A 336 -9.36 1.25 3.59
C ASP A 336 -7.97 1.86 3.85
N ASP A 337 -6.90 1.19 3.39
CA ASP A 337 -5.53 1.70 3.52
C ASP A 337 -4.63 1.33 2.33
N PRO A 338 -4.64 2.13 1.25
CA PRO A 338 -3.77 1.89 0.10
C PRO A 338 -2.27 1.88 0.47
N ASN A 339 -1.87 2.64 1.51
CA ASN A 339 -0.46 2.75 1.92
C ASN A 339 0.01 1.47 2.62
N GLU A 340 -0.88 0.79 3.35
CA GLU A 340 -0.60 -0.55 3.89
C GLU A 340 -0.32 -1.57 2.78
N THR A 341 -1.01 -1.48 1.64
CA THR A 341 -0.70 -2.35 0.49
C THR A 341 0.70 -2.08 -0.06
N LEU A 342 1.09 -0.81 -0.20
CA LEU A 342 2.42 -0.43 -0.66
C LEU A 342 3.52 -0.88 0.32
N ARG A 343 3.23 -0.87 1.62
CA ARG A 343 4.12 -1.43 2.65
C ARG A 343 4.32 -2.92 2.44
N ARG A 344 3.23 -3.68 2.24
CA ARG A 344 3.27 -5.13 1.95
C ARG A 344 4.01 -5.43 0.65
N HIS A 345 3.87 -4.59 -0.39
CA HIS A 345 4.67 -4.71 -1.61
C HIS A 345 6.16 -4.61 -1.33
N ALA A 346 6.57 -3.62 -0.52
CA ALA A 346 7.97 -3.45 -0.12
C ALA A 346 8.50 -4.67 0.66
N GLU A 347 7.73 -5.16 1.64
CA GLU A 347 8.07 -6.35 2.44
C GLU A 347 8.14 -7.65 1.62
N ALA A 348 7.45 -7.71 0.49
CA ALA A 348 7.50 -8.83 -0.44
C ALA A 348 8.78 -8.83 -1.31
N GLY A 349 9.58 -7.76 -1.26
CA GLY A 349 10.85 -7.63 -1.96
C GLY A 349 10.82 -6.69 -3.17
N LEU A 350 9.68 -6.07 -3.47
CA LEU A 350 9.57 -5.09 -4.56
C LEU A 350 10.33 -3.80 -4.20
N ARG A 351 10.92 -3.16 -5.21
CA ARG A 351 11.71 -1.93 -5.09
C ARG A 351 10.91 -0.70 -5.53
N TYR A 352 10.07 -0.88 -6.54
CA TYR A 352 9.14 0.14 -6.98
C TYR A 352 7.76 -0.45 -7.28
N ASP A 353 6.75 0.41 -7.26
CA ASP A 353 5.36 0.09 -7.58
C ASP A 353 4.77 1.16 -8.52
N SER A 354 3.87 0.76 -9.42
CA SER A 354 3.15 1.62 -10.35
C SER A 354 1.63 1.38 -10.27
N SER A 355 1.12 1.04 -9.09
CA SER A 355 -0.27 0.68 -8.84
C SER A 355 -1.14 1.86 -8.40
N LEU A 356 -0.57 3.05 -8.16
CA LEU A 356 -1.34 4.25 -7.85
C LEU A 356 -1.90 4.92 -9.11
N GLY A 357 -2.57 4.14 -9.96
CA GLY A 357 -3.39 4.62 -11.08
C GLY A 357 -4.88 4.78 -10.70
N LEU A 358 -5.68 5.25 -11.65
CA LEU A 358 -7.12 5.48 -11.52
C LEU A 358 -7.86 4.81 -12.69
N GLU A 359 -8.70 3.82 -12.42
CA GLU A 359 -9.39 2.99 -13.45
C GLU A 359 -10.16 3.81 -14.49
N TYR A 360 -10.82 4.88 -14.05
CA TYR A 360 -11.61 5.71 -14.94
C TYR A 360 -10.77 6.84 -15.52
N TYR A 361 -10.03 7.59 -14.69
CA TYR A 361 -9.55 8.92 -15.03
C TYR A 361 -8.05 8.93 -15.42
N PRO A 362 -7.66 9.51 -16.57
CA PRO A 362 -6.26 9.81 -16.84
C PRO A 362 -5.78 10.96 -15.96
N GLY A 363 -4.54 10.88 -15.48
CA GLY A 363 -3.93 11.84 -14.58
C GLY A 363 -3.14 11.19 -13.45
N PHE A 364 -2.65 12.04 -12.55
CA PHE A 364 -1.76 11.67 -11.46
C PHE A 364 -2.54 11.55 -10.15
N ARG A 365 -2.87 10.31 -9.74
CA ARG A 365 -3.70 10.02 -8.55
C ARG A 365 -3.28 10.77 -7.28
N ARG A 366 -1.97 10.87 -7.03
CA ARG A 366 -1.38 11.54 -5.86
C ARG A 366 -0.89 12.98 -6.15
N GLY A 367 -1.34 13.59 -7.24
CA GLY A 367 -0.99 14.96 -7.61
C GLY A 367 0.50 15.17 -7.90
N ILE A 368 1.24 14.12 -8.26
CA ILE A 368 2.68 14.15 -8.53
C ILE A 368 2.99 13.29 -9.77
N CYS A 369 3.81 13.82 -10.67
CA CYS A 369 4.28 13.13 -11.87
C CYS A 369 5.75 12.72 -11.78
N HIS A 370 6.29 12.58 -10.58
CA HIS A 370 7.69 12.22 -10.32
C HIS A 370 7.76 10.96 -9.47
N PRO A 371 8.85 10.19 -9.55
CA PRO A 371 9.12 9.15 -8.56
C PRO A 371 9.15 9.74 -7.15
N PHE A 372 8.52 9.07 -6.19
CA PHE A 372 8.51 9.51 -4.80
C PHE A 372 8.42 8.33 -3.83
N ARG A 373 8.79 8.55 -2.57
CA ARG A 373 8.54 7.57 -1.49
C ARG A 373 7.19 7.86 -0.85
N PRO A 374 6.25 6.91 -0.85
CA PRO A 374 5.01 7.07 -0.13
C PRO A 374 5.26 7.19 1.38
N PHE A 375 4.39 7.92 2.07
CA PHE A 375 4.37 8.03 3.52
C PHE A 375 3.15 7.28 4.06
N HIS A 376 3.32 6.50 5.12
CA HIS A 376 2.25 5.78 5.78
C HIS A 376 1.69 6.60 6.95
N PRO A 377 0.50 7.23 6.84
CA PRO A 377 0.02 8.18 7.84
C PRO A 377 -0.13 7.57 9.24
N ALA A 378 -0.73 6.38 9.34
CA ALA A 378 -0.95 5.72 10.63
C ALA A 378 0.35 5.29 11.34
N ARG A 379 1.42 5.02 10.59
CA ARG A 379 2.72 4.58 11.10
C ARG A 379 3.74 5.72 11.19
N ARG A 380 3.41 6.88 10.63
CA ARG A 380 4.25 8.09 10.54
C ARG A 380 5.64 7.82 9.96
N GLU A 381 5.73 6.96 8.95
CA GLU A 381 7.01 6.56 8.35
C GLU A 381 6.98 6.60 6.82
N LEU A 382 8.16 6.85 6.23
CA LEU A 382 8.39 6.67 4.80
C LEU A 382 8.46 5.18 4.47
N LEU A 383 7.76 4.77 3.41
CA LEU A 383 7.80 3.40 2.95
C LEU A 383 9.09 3.11 2.16
N PRO A 384 9.70 1.92 2.33
CA PRO A 384 10.92 1.53 1.63
C PRO A 384 10.67 1.08 0.18
N ILE A 385 9.69 1.68 -0.50
CA ILE A 385 9.33 1.45 -1.90
C ILE A 385 9.16 2.78 -2.63
N VAL A 386 9.49 2.81 -3.91
CA VAL A 386 9.31 4.00 -4.75
C VAL A 386 8.04 3.86 -5.58
N GLN A 387 7.20 4.88 -5.57
CA GLN A 387 6.07 4.97 -6.48
C GLN A 387 6.46 5.62 -7.79
N LEU A 388 6.07 4.99 -8.90
CA LEU A 388 6.15 5.54 -10.25
C LEU A 388 4.73 5.83 -10.74
N PRO A 389 4.26 7.08 -10.67
CA PRO A 389 2.86 7.42 -10.95
C PRO A 389 2.46 7.10 -12.40
N PRO A 390 1.44 6.24 -12.61
CA PRO A 390 0.80 6.10 -13.92
C PRO A 390 0.16 7.42 -14.34
N ALA A 391 0.32 7.80 -15.60
CA ALA A 391 -0.32 8.97 -16.19
C ALA A 391 -1.64 8.59 -16.88
N TRP A 392 -1.68 7.48 -17.62
CA TRP A 392 -2.90 6.97 -18.22
C TRP A 392 -2.81 5.48 -18.58
N MET A 393 -3.98 4.89 -18.81
CA MET A 393 -4.17 3.54 -19.35
C MET A 393 -4.88 3.61 -20.71
N ASP A 394 -4.71 2.58 -21.53
CA ASP A 394 -5.34 2.44 -22.86
C ASP A 394 -6.85 2.75 -22.89
N ASP A 395 -7.61 2.22 -21.93
CA ASP A 395 -9.07 2.37 -21.87
C ASP A 395 -9.52 3.81 -21.60
N HIS A 396 -8.65 4.66 -21.02
CA HIS A 396 -8.95 6.07 -20.74
C HIS A 396 -9.32 6.87 -21.99
N PHE A 397 -8.69 6.54 -23.12
CA PHE A 397 -8.87 7.22 -24.41
C PHE A 397 -9.70 6.42 -25.42
N ASP A 398 -10.38 5.37 -24.97
CA ASP A 398 -11.33 4.60 -25.78
C ASP A 398 -12.66 4.39 -25.02
N ARG A 399 -12.73 3.40 -24.13
CA ARG A 399 -13.99 3.01 -23.48
C ARG A 399 -14.43 3.96 -22.37
N ARG A 400 -13.51 4.77 -21.83
CA ARG A 400 -13.80 5.68 -20.70
C ARG A 400 -13.99 7.13 -21.11
N LEU A 401 -13.95 7.48 -22.39
CA LEU A 401 -14.08 8.88 -22.87
C LEU A 401 -15.29 9.61 -22.28
N ALA A 402 -16.47 9.00 -22.33
CA ALA A 402 -17.70 9.58 -21.79
C ALA A 402 -17.68 9.71 -20.26
N LYS A 403 -17.19 8.70 -19.54
CA LYS A 403 -17.04 8.73 -18.07
C LYS A 403 -16.06 9.83 -17.65
N ASN A 404 -15.01 10.05 -18.43
CA ASN A 404 -13.98 11.06 -18.18
C ASN A 404 -14.31 12.44 -18.70
N ARG A 405 -15.41 12.60 -19.45
CA ARG A 405 -15.77 13.85 -20.14
C ARG A 405 -14.62 14.35 -21.05
N ILE A 406 -13.98 13.42 -21.77
CA ILE A 406 -12.90 13.71 -22.71
C ILE A 406 -13.48 13.72 -24.12
N ASP A 407 -13.59 14.91 -24.70
CA ASP A 407 -14.03 15.09 -26.09
C ASP A 407 -12.87 15.01 -27.10
N ALA A 408 -11.65 15.37 -26.66
CA ALA A 408 -10.45 15.43 -27.48
C ALA A 408 -9.31 14.59 -26.86
N PRO A 409 -9.22 13.28 -27.14
CA PRO A 409 -8.24 12.38 -26.51
C PRO A 409 -6.79 12.81 -26.75
N ASP A 410 -6.45 13.20 -27.98
CA ASP A 410 -5.09 13.65 -28.32
C ASP A 410 -4.70 14.92 -27.53
N ALA A 411 -5.65 15.85 -27.29
CA ALA A 411 -5.38 17.04 -26.48
C ALA A 411 -5.22 16.70 -24.99
N ALA A 412 -6.05 15.80 -24.46
CA ALA A 412 -5.97 15.35 -23.07
C ALA A 412 -4.67 14.59 -22.77
N ALA A 413 -4.23 13.69 -23.66
CA ALA A 413 -2.96 13.00 -23.52
C ALA A 413 -1.76 13.96 -23.67
N ARG A 414 -1.82 14.92 -24.60
CA ARG A 414 -0.78 15.95 -24.75
C ARG A 414 -0.65 16.81 -23.49
N ALA A 415 -1.75 17.17 -22.82
CA ALA A 415 -1.70 17.93 -21.58
C ALA A 415 -0.90 17.21 -20.47
N LEU A 416 -0.94 15.87 -20.41
CA LEU A 416 -0.14 15.09 -19.47
C LEU A 416 1.35 15.10 -19.83
N LEU A 417 1.68 15.00 -21.13
CA LEU A 417 3.07 15.18 -21.61
C LEU A 417 3.59 16.59 -21.29
N ASP A 418 2.78 17.62 -21.52
CA ASP A 418 3.14 19.01 -21.28
C ASP A 418 3.35 19.28 -19.79
N ALA A 419 2.51 18.71 -18.91
CA ALA A 419 2.68 18.79 -17.46
C ALA A 419 3.99 18.15 -17.00
N ALA A 420 4.33 16.95 -17.51
CA ALA A 420 5.60 16.30 -17.21
C ALA A 420 6.79 17.09 -17.78
N ARG A 421 6.70 17.61 -19.00
CA ARG A 421 7.74 18.45 -19.64
C ARG A 421 8.00 19.73 -18.84
N ALA A 422 6.94 20.42 -18.41
CA ALA A 422 7.04 21.67 -17.66
C ALA A 422 7.62 21.49 -16.25
N THR A 423 7.50 20.30 -15.67
CA THR A 423 7.94 19.99 -14.30
C THR A 423 9.16 19.08 -14.24
N GLN A 424 9.64 18.61 -15.40
CA GLN A 424 10.75 17.67 -15.56
C GLN A 424 10.47 16.28 -14.97
N GLY A 425 9.20 15.89 -14.98
CA GLY A 425 8.71 14.63 -14.43
C GLY A 425 8.81 13.44 -15.36
N ILE A 426 7.95 12.45 -15.10
CA ILE A 426 7.83 11.21 -15.85
C ILE A 426 6.41 11.02 -16.37
N VAL A 427 6.28 10.26 -17.45
CA VAL A 427 5.01 9.78 -17.96
C VAL A 427 5.10 8.27 -18.09
N VAL A 428 4.38 7.56 -17.21
CA VAL A 428 4.25 6.11 -17.26
C VAL A 428 2.90 5.76 -17.86
N VAL A 429 2.89 5.05 -18.98
CA VAL A 429 1.65 4.63 -19.64
C VAL A 429 1.40 3.15 -19.46
N ASP A 430 0.12 2.78 -19.44
CA ASP A 430 -0.31 1.40 -19.26
C ASP A 430 -1.15 0.93 -20.45
N TYR A 431 -0.64 -0.04 -21.20
CA TYR A 431 -1.36 -0.63 -22.32
C TYR A 431 -1.33 -2.14 -22.16
N HIS A 432 -2.49 -2.78 -22.15
CA HIS A 432 -2.54 -4.23 -22.11
C HIS A 432 -1.75 -4.81 -23.29
N SER A 433 -0.99 -5.88 -23.07
CA SER A 433 -0.08 -6.43 -24.09
C SER A 433 -0.78 -6.77 -25.41
N ARG A 434 -2.05 -7.17 -25.36
CA ARG A 434 -2.95 -7.43 -26.50
C ARG A 434 -3.37 -6.20 -27.31
N GLY A 435 -3.12 -4.99 -26.80
CA GLY A 435 -3.65 -3.72 -27.30
C GLY A 435 -3.13 -3.32 -28.69
N MET A 436 -2.11 -4.00 -29.22
CA MET A 436 -1.65 -3.80 -30.60
C MET A 436 -2.56 -4.44 -31.64
N ASN A 437 -3.42 -5.38 -31.26
CA ASN A 437 -4.38 -5.96 -32.18
C ASN A 437 -5.48 -4.94 -32.54
N GLY A 438 -5.27 -4.20 -33.64
CA GLY A 438 -6.18 -3.16 -34.11
C GLY A 438 -7.55 -3.66 -34.59
N GLU A 439 -7.75 -4.97 -34.80
CA GLU A 439 -9.07 -5.52 -35.18
C GLU A 439 -10.05 -5.53 -33.99
N PHE A 440 -9.49 -5.64 -32.78
CA PHE A 440 -10.21 -5.59 -31.51
C PHE A 440 -10.07 -4.23 -30.82
N TYR A 441 -8.88 -3.63 -30.88
CA TYR A 441 -8.51 -2.43 -30.13
C TYR A 441 -7.95 -1.32 -31.06
N PRO A 442 -8.74 -0.81 -32.01
CA PRO A 442 -8.26 0.20 -32.97
C PRO A 442 -7.81 1.50 -32.30
N ARG A 443 -8.24 1.77 -31.05
CA ARG A 443 -7.90 2.96 -30.27
C ARG A 443 -6.88 2.73 -29.16
N TYR A 444 -6.26 1.56 -29.08
CA TYR A 444 -5.20 1.28 -28.11
C TYR A 444 -3.82 1.48 -28.78
N GLY A 445 -3.12 0.39 -29.12
CA GLY A 445 -1.78 0.42 -29.73
C GLY A 445 -1.71 1.21 -31.04
N PRO A 446 -2.66 1.07 -31.98
CA PRO A 446 -2.67 1.86 -33.21
C PRO A 446 -2.83 3.37 -32.96
N TRP A 447 -3.68 3.77 -31.99
CA TRP A 447 -3.83 5.17 -31.61
C TRP A 447 -2.58 5.70 -30.94
N LEU A 448 -1.99 4.97 -29.97
CA LEU A 448 -0.76 5.37 -29.30
C LEU A 448 0.39 5.51 -30.31
N THR A 449 0.50 4.61 -31.28
CA THR A 449 1.51 4.69 -32.35
C THR A 449 1.37 5.98 -33.15
N ARG A 450 0.13 6.34 -33.56
CA ARG A 450 -0.15 7.58 -34.26
C ARG A 450 0.13 8.81 -33.38
N PHE A 451 -0.32 8.76 -32.13
CA PHE A 451 -0.17 9.85 -31.17
C PHE A 451 1.31 10.13 -30.86
N ALA A 452 2.09 9.09 -30.59
CA ALA A 452 3.52 9.19 -30.32
C ALA A 452 4.27 9.77 -31.52
N ARG A 453 3.96 9.33 -32.74
CA ARG A 453 4.57 9.89 -33.96
C ARG A 453 4.32 11.40 -34.10
N ALA A 454 3.17 11.89 -33.64
CA ALA A 454 2.78 13.29 -33.77
C ALA A 454 3.22 14.18 -32.60
N ASN A 455 3.53 13.60 -31.42
CA ASN A 455 3.73 14.38 -30.19
C ASN A 455 5.03 14.08 -29.45
N PHE A 456 5.77 13.02 -29.82
CA PHE A 456 7.06 12.72 -29.21
C PHE A 456 8.15 13.43 -30.00
N ASP A 457 9.03 14.10 -29.27
CA ASP A 457 10.11 14.92 -29.79
C ASP A 457 11.39 14.70 -28.97
N ALA A 458 12.47 15.43 -29.30
CA ALA A 458 13.76 15.30 -28.63
C ALA A 458 13.75 15.70 -27.14
N SER A 459 12.68 16.34 -26.65
CA SER A 459 12.51 16.67 -25.23
C SER A 459 12.13 15.47 -24.36
N LEU A 460 11.76 14.34 -24.97
CA LEU A 460 11.42 13.10 -24.30
C LEU A 460 12.61 12.15 -24.22
N ARG A 461 12.88 11.58 -23.04
CA ARG A 461 13.78 10.43 -22.87
C ARG A 461 12.99 9.16 -22.62
N GLY A 462 13.05 8.22 -23.54
CA GLY A 462 12.50 6.89 -23.30
C GLY A 462 13.33 6.14 -22.26
N MET A 463 12.69 5.59 -21.22
CA MET A 463 13.34 4.81 -20.16
C MET A 463 12.44 3.66 -19.70
N THR A 464 13.05 2.59 -19.19
CA THR A 464 12.31 1.56 -18.43
C THR A 464 11.96 2.09 -17.04
N PRO A 465 10.89 1.59 -16.40
CA PRO A 465 10.56 1.91 -15.02
C PRO A 465 11.73 1.68 -14.04
N ARG A 466 12.52 0.61 -14.20
CA ARG A 466 13.72 0.36 -13.39
C ARG A 466 14.80 1.40 -13.56
N GLU A 467 15.07 1.85 -14.79
CA GLU A 467 16.04 2.93 -15.04
C GLU A 467 15.59 4.23 -14.36
N ILE A 468 14.28 4.56 -14.44
CA ILE A 468 13.70 5.71 -13.74
C ILE A 468 13.86 5.56 -12.22
N HIS A 469 13.54 4.39 -11.67
CA HIS A 469 13.70 4.08 -10.26
C HIS A 469 15.17 4.19 -9.80
N GLN A 470 16.12 3.64 -10.56
CA GLN A 470 17.55 3.71 -10.25
C GLN A 470 18.06 5.16 -10.30
N ALA A 471 17.63 5.95 -11.29
CA ALA A 471 17.93 7.38 -11.40
C ALA A 471 17.39 8.15 -10.18
N PHE A 472 16.15 7.86 -9.77
CA PHE A 472 15.57 8.44 -8.56
C PHE A 472 16.41 8.10 -7.33
N LEU A 473 16.75 6.83 -7.10
CA LEU A 473 17.54 6.43 -5.93
C LEU A 473 18.93 7.06 -5.91
N ALA A 474 19.59 7.19 -7.08
CA ALA A 474 20.88 7.85 -7.17
C ALA A 474 20.80 9.33 -6.78
N ARG A 475 19.77 10.03 -7.28
CA ARG A 475 19.53 11.43 -6.96
C ARG A 475 19.11 11.63 -5.51
N GLU A 476 18.22 10.78 -4.99
CA GLU A 476 17.80 10.78 -3.60
C GLU A 476 19.00 10.62 -2.66
N ARG A 477 19.88 9.64 -2.91
CA ARG A 477 21.11 9.46 -2.11
C ARG A 477 22.02 10.68 -2.15
N ALA A 478 22.18 11.31 -3.31
CA ALA A 478 23.02 12.51 -3.44
C ALA A 478 22.45 13.70 -2.67
N LEU A 479 21.13 13.88 -2.66
CA LEU A 479 20.44 14.92 -1.89
C LEU A 479 20.54 14.64 -0.39
N GLU A 480 20.30 13.40 0.04
CA GLU A 480 20.32 13.01 1.45
C GLU A 480 21.74 13.01 2.06
N ALA A 481 22.78 12.75 1.27
CA ALA A 481 24.17 12.71 1.75
C ALA A 481 24.65 14.03 2.38
N VAL A 482 24.04 15.15 2.02
CA VAL A 482 24.36 16.49 2.54
C VAL A 482 23.19 17.14 3.29
N ALA A 483 22.07 16.42 3.42
CA ALA A 483 20.90 16.91 4.15
C ALA A 483 21.18 16.97 5.66
N ARG A 484 20.50 17.91 6.34
CA ARG A 484 20.60 18.12 7.79
C ARG A 484 19.20 18.41 8.34
N ASP A 485 18.94 17.96 9.56
CA ASP A 485 17.65 18.19 10.23
C ASP A 485 17.88 18.46 11.72
N ASP A 486 17.94 19.75 12.07
CA ASP A 486 18.08 20.24 13.44
C ASP A 486 16.70 20.46 14.10
N THR A 487 15.61 20.16 13.39
CA THR A 487 14.27 20.13 14.02
C THR A 487 14.04 18.86 14.82
N MET A 488 14.80 17.81 14.46
CA MET A 488 14.89 16.60 15.25
C MET A 488 15.72 16.84 16.51
N PRO A 489 15.37 16.20 17.63
CA PRO A 489 16.30 16.12 18.75
C PRO A 489 17.64 15.57 18.25
N SER A 490 18.74 16.21 18.65
CA SER A 490 20.10 15.89 18.24
C SER A 490 20.42 14.43 18.55
N SER A 491 20.28 13.56 17.55
CA SER A 491 20.13 12.11 17.74
C SER A 491 18.92 11.74 18.62
N PRO A 492 18.32 10.54 18.47
CA PRO A 492 17.61 9.98 19.60
C PRO A 492 18.57 10.02 20.81
N PRO A 493 18.10 10.19 22.06
CA PRO A 493 18.97 9.84 23.18
C PRO A 493 19.59 8.50 22.81
N ARG A 494 20.93 8.41 22.87
CA ARG A 494 21.59 7.10 22.89
C ARG A 494 20.69 6.26 23.77
N ALA A 495 20.12 5.20 23.20
CA ALA A 495 19.39 4.24 23.98
C ALA A 495 20.22 4.06 25.24
N SER A 496 19.58 4.31 26.39
CA SER A 496 20.21 4.07 27.67
C SER A 496 20.95 2.74 27.54
N SER A 497 22.10 2.60 28.17
CA SER A 497 22.96 1.41 28.12
C SER A 497 22.28 0.09 28.55
N SER A 498 20.96 0.05 28.70
CA SER A 498 20.12 -1.14 28.64
C SER A 498 19.67 -1.43 27.20
N GLY A 499 19.99 -2.60 26.66
CA GLY A 499 19.42 -3.07 25.39
C GLY A 499 17.88 -3.04 25.33
N PRO A 500 17.28 -3.34 24.17
CA PRO A 500 15.82 -3.37 24.01
C PRO A 500 15.19 -4.23 25.10
N THR A 501 14.25 -3.65 25.86
CA THR A 501 13.65 -4.35 27.00
C THR A 501 12.37 -5.02 26.52
N LEU A 502 12.45 -6.35 26.34
CA LEU A 502 11.29 -7.19 26.10
C LEU A 502 10.69 -7.58 27.45
N GLU A 503 9.48 -7.12 27.71
CA GLU A 503 8.72 -7.43 28.92
C GLU A 503 7.54 -8.33 28.60
N ILE A 504 7.29 -9.32 29.45
CA ILE A 504 6.08 -10.14 29.39
C ILE A 504 5.37 -10.03 30.71
N THR A 505 4.23 -9.35 30.71
CA THR A 505 3.42 -9.15 31.91
C THR A 505 1.96 -9.46 31.62
N ALA A 506 1.12 -9.40 32.66
CA ALA A 506 -0.32 -9.48 32.48
C ALA A 506 -0.83 -8.27 31.67
N MET A 507 -1.91 -8.48 30.93
CA MET A 507 -2.61 -7.43 30.20
C MET A 507 -3.25 -6.44 31.17
N GLU A 508 -3.09 -5.15 30.89
CA GLU A 508 -3.72 -4.05 31.58
C GLU A 508 -4.78 -3.40 30.69
N THR A 509 -5.58 -2.48 31.25
CA THR A 509 -6.66 -1.80 30.53
C THR A 509 -6.15 -1.06 29.29
N GLU A 510 -4.95 -0.49 29.36
CA GLU A 510 -4.32 0.29 28.30
C GLU A 510 -3.93 -0.59 27.08
N ASP A 511 -3.67 -1.88 27.31
CA ASP A 511 -3.29 -2.80 26.24
C ASP A 511 -4.47 -3.32 25.42
N ILE A 512 -5.69 -3.22 25.93
CA ILE A 512 -6.88 -3.87 25.37
C ILE A 512 -7.04 -3.53 23.88
N ALA A 513 -6.91 -2.26 23.53
CA ALA A 513 -7.06 -1.80 22.15
C ALA A 513 -5.96 -2.38 21.24
N ALA A 514 -4.70 -2.34 21.70
CA ALA A 514 -3.55 -2.84 20.92
C ALA A 514 -3.59 -4.36 20.76
N VAL A 515 -3.91 -5.10 21.83
CA VAL A 515 -4.05 -6.56 21.81
C VAL A 515 -5.23 -6.97 20.92
N ALA A 516 -6.37 -6.28 21.00
CA ALA A 516 -7.53 -6.57 20.15
C ALA A 516 -7.25 -6.30 18.66
N ALA A 517 -6.55 -5.21 18.36
CA ALA A 517 -6.10 -4.89 17.00
C ALA A 517 -5.15 -5.97 16.47
N LEU A 518 -4.14 -6.35 17.27
CA LEU A 518 -3.19 -7.41 16.90
C LEU A 518 -3.89 -8.77 16.71
N HIS A 519 -4.79 -9.15 17.63
CA HIS A 519 -5.59 -10.38 17.51
C HIS A 519 -6.42 -10.38 16.22
N HIS A 520 -7.13 -9.28 15.93
CA HIS A 520 -7.90 -9.18 14.68
C HIS A 520 -7.00 -9.20 13.45
N SER A 521 -5.85 -8.54 13.47
CA SER A 521 -4.92 -8.53 12.33
C SER A 521 -4.40 -9.94 11.99
N LEU A 522 -4.17 -10.77 13.01
CA LEU A 522 -3.61 -12.12 12.84
C LEU A 522 -4.69 -13.16 12.50
N PHE A 523 -5.90 -13.01 13.05
CA PHE A 523 -6.93 -14.07 13.02
C PHE A 523 -8.29 -13.61 12.47
N GLY A 524 -8.42 -12.38 12.01
CA GLY A 524 -9.68 -11.74 11.66
C GLY A 524 -10.29 -12.13 10.31
N ASP A 525 -9.57 -12.84 9.43
CA ASP A 525 -10.09 -13.26 8.12
C ASP A 525 -11.03 -14.47 8.25
N PRO A 526 -12.35 -14.33 7.98
CA PRO A 526 -13.31 -15.44 8.07
C PRO A 526 -13.06 -16.55 7.05
N ARG A 527 -12.36 -16.27 5.94
CA ARG A 527 -12.01 -17.28 4.94
C ARG A 527 -10.94 -18.24 5.46
N ILE A 528 -10.09 -17.75 6.36
CA ILE A 528 -9.00 -18.52 6.97
C ILE A 528 -9.46 -19.11 8.29
N ASN A 529 -10.13 -18.33 9.15
CA ASN A 529 -10.44 -18.73 10.52
C ASN A 529 -11.93 -19.06 10.75
N GLY A 530 -12.68 -19.28 9.66
CA GLY A 530 -14.07 -19.72 9.69
C GLY A 530 -14.96 -18.79 10.52
N HIS A 531 -15.58 -19.35 11.55
CA HIS A 531 -16.45 -18.61 12.47
C HIS A 531 -15.77 -18.22 13.78
N SER A 532 -14.44 -18.11 13.83
CA SER A 532 -13.70 -17.67 15.02
C SER A 532 -14.19 -16.32 15.55
N ILE A 533 -14.12 -16.12 16.87
CA ILE A 533 -14.45 -14.85 17.54
C ILE A 533 -13.60 -13.68 17.01
N ALA A 534 -12.38 -13.96 16.53
CA ALA A 534 -11.50 -12.96 15.93
C ALA A 534 -12.10 -12.30 14.67
N THR A 535 -13.00 -13.01 13.98
CA THR A 535 -13.65 -12.54 12.75
C THR A 535 -14.76 -11.52 13.01
N LEU A 536 -15.15 -11.33 14.27
CA LEU A 536 -16.17 -10.36 14.69
C LEU A 536 -15.65 -8.92 14.73
N GLY A 537 -14.34 -8.72 14.58
CA GLY A 537 -13.69 -7.40 14.48
C GLY A 537 -12.93 -6.98 15.74
N ALA A 538 -11.94 -6.11 15.57
CA ALA A 538 -11.11 -5.58 16.67
C ALA A 538 -11.94 -4.88 17.76
N GLY A 539 -12.98 -4.14 17.39
CA GLY A 539 -13.87 -3.49 18.36
C GLY A 539 -14.64 -4.47 19.23
N PHE A 540 -15.18 -5.55 18.65
CA PHE A 540 -15.83 -6.60 19.43
C PHE A 540 -14.83 -7.33 20.34
N LEU A 541 -13.62 -7.61 19.83
CA LEU A 541 -12.57 -8.21 20.64
C LEU A 541 -12.20 -7.32 21.84
N ALA A 542 -11.98 -6.02 21.62
CA ALA A 542 -11.69 -5.08 22.68
C ALA A 542 -12.81 -5.03 23.72
N ASP A 543 -14.05 -4.77 23.26
CA ASP A 543 -15.18 -4.49 24.14
C ASP A 543 -15.74 -5.73 24.83
N ALA A 544 -15.75 -6.90 24.17
CA ALA A 544 -16.45 -8.09 24.64
C ALA A 544 -15.52 -9.25 25.02
N PHE A 545 -14.40 -9.43 24.31
CA PHE A 545 -13.48 -10.54 24.58
C PHE A 545 -12.40 -10.18 25.60
N TYR A 546 -11.84 -8.98 25.53
CA TYR A 546 -10.77 -8.53 26.42
C TYR A 546 -11.30 -7.74 27.62
N ALA A 547 -12.04 -6.64 27.39
CA ALA A 547 -12.48 -5.76 28.48
C ALA A 547 -13.39 -6.46 29.50
N LEU A 548 -14.33 -7.31 29.05
CA LEU A 548 -15.23 -8.06 29.97
C LEU A 548 -14.57 -9.26 30.65
N ASN A 549 -13.32 -9.60 30.29
CA ASN A 549 -12.56 -10.67 30.93
C ASN A 549 -11.37 -10.16 31.74
N LEU A 550 -11.17 -8.85 31.85
CA LEU A 550 -10.04 -8.31 32.61
C LEU A 550 -10.15 -8.63 34.11
N ASP A 551 -11.36 -8.66 34.67
CA ASP A 551 -11.64 -9.08 36.05
C ASP A 551 -12.00 -10.57 36.19
N ASN A 552 -11.94 -11.35 35.11
CA ASN A 552 -12.26 -12.77 35.13
C ASN A 552 -11.11 -13.55 35.79
N PRO A 553 -11.33 -14.20 36.96
CA PRO A 553 -10.26 -14.93 37.64
C PRO A 553 -9.82 -16.19 36.89
N GLY A 554 -10.64 -16.71 35.97
CA GLY A 554 -10.38 -17.94 35.23
C GLY A 554 -9.69 -17.75 33.88
N ILE A 555 -9.62 -16.50 33.37
CA ILE A 555 -8.93 -16.14 32.13
C ILE A 555 -7.75 -15.21 32.44
N ARG A 556 -6.66 -15.39 31.70
CA ARG A 556 -5.51 -14.50 31.73
C ARG A 556 -5.08 -14.19 30.30
N CYS A 557 -4.60 -12.97 30.11
CA CYS A 557 -3.93 -12.54 28.90
C CYS A 557 -2.53 -12.06 29.30
N LEU A 558 -1.49 -12.67 28.73
CA LEU A 558 -0.12 -12.17 28.79
C LEU A 558 0.14 -11.31 27.57
N VAL A 559 0.90 -10.24 27.76
CA VAL A 559 1.27 -9.28 26.72
C VAL A 559 2.79 -9.17 26.67
N ALA A 560 3.35 -9.32 25.47
CA ALA A 560 4.75 -9.05 25.20
C ALA A 560 4.89 -7.61 24.71
N ARG A 561 5.66 -6.80 25.44
CA ARG A 561 5.97 -5.41 25.09
C ARG A 561 7.43 -5.27 24.75
N LEU A 562 7.71 -4.63 23.61
CA LEU A 562 9.06 -4.19 23.25
C LEU A 562 9.09 -2.67 23.38
N ASP A 563 9.89 -2.19 24.32
CA ASP A 563 10.02 -0.75 24.61
C ASP A 563 8.64 -0.08 24.82
N GLY A 564 7.76 -0.76 25.57
CA GLY A 564 6.39 -0.32 25.87
C GLY A 564 5.33 -0.63 24.80
N ARG A 565 5.72 -1.02 23.58
CA ARG A 565 4.78 -1.35 22.49
C ARG A 565 4.36 -2.81 22.51
N VAL A 566 3.06 -3.10 22.44
CA VAL A 566 2.54 -4.48 22.32
C VAL A 566 2.99 -5.11 21.00
N ILE A 567 3.74 -6.21 21.09
CA ILE A 567 4.23 -6.99 19.95
C ILE A 567 3.77 -8.45 19.96
N GLY A 568 3.08 -8.87 21.01
CA GLY A 568 2.53 -10.20 21.12
C GLY A 568 1.61 -10.37 22.31
N PHE A 569 0.80 -11.42 22.29
CA PHE A 569 -0.12 -11.75 23.35
C PHE A 569 -0.36 -13.27 23.42
N SER A 570 -0.77 -13.76 24.59
CA SER A 570 -1.21 -15.13 24.82
C SER A 570 -2.37 -15.16 25.81
N VAL A 571 -3.53 -15.64 25.36
CA VAL A 571 -4.75 -15.78 26.14
C VAL A 571 -4.96 -17.24 26.50
N TYR A 572 -5.19 -17.49 27.78
CA TYR A 572 -5.43 -18.84 28.29
C TYR A 572 -6.33 -18.82 29.52
N ALA A 573 -6.91 -19.97 29.81
CA ALA A 573 -7.75 -20.22 30.96
C ALA A 573 -7.21 -21.38 31.79
N ILE A 574 -7.36 -21.28 33.10
CA ILE A 574 -6.96 -22.34 34.05
C ILE A 574 -8.13 -23.26 34.41
N ASP A 575 -9.36 -22.78 34.16
CA ASP A 575 -10.61 -23.52 34.21
C ASP A 575 -11.44 -23.14 32.98
N ARG A 576 -11.51 -24.03 31.98
CA ARG A 576 -12.26 -23.80 30.73
C ARG A 576 -13.75 -23.51 30.97
N ASP A 577 -14.33 -24.06 32.03
CA ASP A 577 -15.76 -23.93 32.31
C ASP A 577 -16.12 -22.55 32.91
N SER A 578 -15.11 -21.85 33.43
CA SER A 578 -15.25 -20.50 34.00
C SER A 578 -15.29 -19.40 32.94
N VAL A 579 -14.65 -19.62 31.78
CA VAL A 579 -14.42 -18.64 30.70
C VAL A 579 -15.70 -17.91 30.32
N PHE A 580 -16.76 -18.67 30.02
CA PHE A 580 -18.02 -18.08 29.58
C PHE A 580 -19.04 -17.87 30.70
N ARG A 581 -19.00 -18.75 31.71
CA ARG A 581 -19.92 -18.67 32.86
C ARG A 581 -19.79 -17.33 33.58
N HIS A 582 -18.57 -16.79 33.65
CA HIS A 582 -18.32 -15.46 34.19
C HIS A 582 -18.95 -14.35 33.35
N LEU A 583 -18.69 -14.34 32.04
CA LEU A 583 -19.22 -13.34 31.09
C LEU A 583 -20.75 -13.27 31.10
N VAL A 584 -21.42 -14.42 31.05
CA VAL A 584 -22.89 -14.50 31.02
C VAL A 584 -23.51 -14.09 32.34
N ARG A 585 -22.91 -14.45 33.49
CA ARG A 585 -23.47 -14.14 34.81
C ARG A 585 -23.22 -12.70 35.25
N ARG A 586 -22.05 -12.13 34.91
CA ARG A 586 -21.60 -10.83 35.42
C ARG A 586 -21.81 -9.69 34.44
N HIS A 587 -21.74 -9.96 33.14
CA HIS A 587 -21.84 -8.94 32.09
C HIS A 587 -22.87 -9.23 30.98
N PRO A 588 -24.08 -9.77 31.28
CA PRO A 588 -25.05 -10.16 30.24
C PRO A 588 -25.48 -8.97 29.36
N LEU A 589 -25.77 -7.82 29.96
CA LEU A 589 -26.21 -6.62 29.23
C LEU A 589 -25.09 -6.01 28.36
N ARG A 590 -23.85 -5.97 28.87
CA ARG A 590 -22.70 -5.43 28.11
C ARG A 590 -22.30 -6.35 26.96
N LEU A 591 -22.32 -7.67 27.19
CA LEU A 591 -22.09 -8.66 26.14
C LEU A 591 -23.19 -8.59 25.06
N MET A 592 -24.45 -8.46 25.46
CA MET A 592 -25.57 -8.27 24.53
C MET A 592 -25.43 -6.98 23.73
N LEU A 593 -25.07 -5.86 24.36
CA LEU A 593 -24.89 -4.57 23.70
C LEU A 593 -23.72 -4.60 22.70
N ALA A 594 -22.57 -5.16 23.08
CA ALA A 594 -21.41 -5.32 22.20
C ALA A 594 -21.73 -6.24 21.00
N SER A 595 -22.48 -7.32 21.24
CA SER A 595 -22.94 -8.23 20.19
C SER A 595 -23.94 -7.56 19.24
N ALA A 596 -24.95 -6.87 19.77
CA ALA A 596 -25.96 -6.16 18.99
C ALA A 596 -25.33 -5.04 18.15
N ARG A 597 -24.40 -4.27 18.73
CA ARG A 597 -23.65 -3.21 18.02
C ARG A 597 -22.84 -3.79 16.85
N THR A 598 -22.25 -4.96 17.02
CA THR A 598 -21.47 -5.64 15.98
C THR A 598 -22.37 -6.18 14.88
N ILE A 599 -23.49 -6.83 15.23
CA ILE A 599 -24.47 -7.37 14.27
C ILE A 599 -25.13 -6.25 13.47
N LEU A 600 -25.51 -5.13 14.11
CA LEU A 600 -26.13 -4.00 13.44
C LEU A 600 -25.18 -3.35 12.41
N ARG A 601 -23.89 -3.27 12.74
CA ARG A 601 -22.86 -2.73 11.83
C ARG A 601 -22.47 -3.73 10.73
N ARG A 602 -22.53 -5.03 11.00
CA ARG A 602 -22.12 -6.10 10.07
C ARG A 602 -23.08 -7.30 10.16
N PRO A 603 -24.23 -7.27 9.47
CA PRO A 603 -25.22 -8.34 9.52
C PRO A 603 -24.67 -9.72 9.09
N SER A 604 -23.62 -9.75 8.27
CA SER A 604 -22.92 -10.97 7.85
C SER A 604 -22.27 -11.74 9.01
N THR A 605 -22.07 -11.12 10.18
CA THR A 605 -21.44 -11.75 11.36
C THR A 605 -22.37 -12.68 12.15
N ILE A 606 -23.68 -12.67 11.86
CA ILE A 606 -24.68 -13.50 12.58
C ILE A 606 -24.30 -14.99 12.55
N GLY A 607 -23.79 -15.50 11.42
CA GLY A 607 -23.34 -16.89 11.33
C GLY A 607 -22.20 -17.22 12.29
N ALA A 608 -21.25 -16.29 12.47
CA ALA A 608 -20.16 -16.45 13.42
C ALA A 608 -20.65 -16.40 14.88
N PHE A 609 -21.62 -15.54 15.21
CA PHE A 609 -22.25 -15.54 16.53
C PHE A 609 -22.97 -16.85 16.85
N VAL A 610 -23.78 -17.37 15.91
CA VAL A 610 -24.49 -18.65 16.09
C VAL A 610 -23.51 -19.81 16.22
N SER A 611 -22.46 -19.85 15.40
CA SER A 611 -21.45 -20.90 15.47
C SER A 611 -20.63 -20.85 16.76
N ASN A 612 -20.27 -19.66 17.26
CA ASN A 612 -19.57 -19.54 18.54
C ASN A 612 -20.47 -19.96 19.71
N ALA A 613 -21.73 -19.54 19.72
CA ALA A 613 -22.68 -19.98 20.75
C ALA A 613 -22.85 -21.51 20.77
N ARG A 614 -22.87 -22.16 19.59
CA ARG A 614 -22.91 -23.64 19.48
C ARG A 614 -21.61 -24.30 19.92
N TYR A 615 -20.46 -23.80 19.47
CA TYR A 615 -19.14 -24.30 19.87
C TYR A 615 -18.98 -24.32 21.40
N MET A 616 -19.56 -23.33 22.06
CA MET A 616 -19.51 -23.18 23.52
C MET A 616 -20.52 -24.05 24.28
N GLY A 617 -21.57 -24.53 23.60
CA GLY A 617 -22.67 -25.28 24.23
C GLY A 617 -22.74 -26.77 23.89
N SER A 618 -22.02 -27.27 22.88
CA SER A 618 -22.38 -28.57 22.25
C SER A 618 -21.27 -29.60 21.96
N GLU A 619 -20.01 -29.40 22.35
CA GLU A 619 -19.00 -30.47 22.23
C GLU A 619 -18.27 -30.70 23.56
N ARG A 620 -18.81 -31.59 24.41
CA ARG A 620 -17.95 -32.30 25.37
C ARG A 620 -17.18 -33.36 24.60
N LEU A 621 -15.95 -33.04 24.24
CA LEU A 621 -15.02 -34.00 23.64
C LEU A 621 -14.50 -34.92 24.76
N PRO A 622 -14.83 -36.22 24.76
CA PRO A 622 -14.51 -37.11 25.89
C PRO A 622 -13.02 -37.14 26.24
N PHE A 623 -12.14 -36.97 25.24
CA PHE A 623 -10.69 -36.93 25.42
C PHE A 623 -10.16 -35.64 26.06
N LEU A 624 -11.02 -34.67 26.38
CA LEU A 624 -10.69 -33.46 27.13
C LEU A 624 -11.39 -33.39 28.49
N ASP A 625 -12.17 -34.40 28.91
CA ASP A 625 -12.99 -34.32 30.13
C ASP A 625 -12.15 -34.11 31.41
N ASP A 626 -10.90 -34.59 31.41
CA ASP A 626 -9.93 -34.46 32.50
C ASP A 626 -8.95 -33.28 32.34
N VAL A 627 -9.15 -32.40 31.35
CA VAL A 627 -8.21 -31.31 31.02
C VAL A 627 -8.80 -29.94 31.43
N PRO A 628 -8.39 -29.36 32.57
CA PRO A 628 -9.00 -28.13 33.08
C PRO A 628 -8.53 -26.86 32.35
N GLY A 629 -7.27 -26.82 31.93
CA GLY A 629 -6.67 -25.65 31.29
C GLY A 629 -6.94 -25.57 29.78
N TRP A 630 -7.01 -24.35 29.25
CA TRP A 630 -7.21 -24.09 27.84
C TRP A 630 -6.30 -22.97 27.35
N TRP A 631 -5.39 -23.28 26.42
CA TRP A 631 -4.65 -22.27 25.67
C TRP A 631 -5.52 -21.81 24.49
N ILE A 632 -6.13 -20.64 24.64
CA ILE A 632 -7.22 -20.17 23.77
C ILE A 632 -6.65 -19.64 22.46
N VAL A 633 -5.72 -18.69 22.54
CA VAL A 633 -5.13 -18.03 21.38
C VAL A 633 -3.82 -17.35 21.77
N ALA A 634 -2.84 -17.36 20.88
CA ALA A 634 -1.66 -16.52 21.01
C ALA A 634 -1.28 -15.96 19.65
N GLY A 635 -0.74 -14.75 19.66
CA GLY A 635 -0.31 -14.04 18.47
C GLY A 635 0.94 -13.22 18.75
N VAL A 636 1.88 -13.24 17.82
CA VAL A 636 3.09 -12.38 17.85
C VAL A 636 3.12 -11.62 16.53
N GLU A 637 3.57 -10.38 16.48
CA GLU A 637 3.71 -9.66 15.21
C GLU A 637 4.64 -10.41 14.25
N PRO A 638 4.37 -10.47 12.93
CA PRO A 638 5.22 -11.16 11.96
C PRO A 638 6.70 -10.74 12.03
N GLU A 639 6.96 -9.45 12.20
CA GLU A 639 8.29 -8.86 12.34
C GLU A 639 9.03 -9.36 13.59
N ALA A 640 8.30 -9.64 14.67
CA ALA A 640 8.84 -10.18 15.92
C ALA A 640 9.06 -11.71 15.89
N ARG A 641 8.83 -12.36 14.73
CA ARG A 641 9.06 -13.80 14.50
C ARG A 641 10.29 -14.07 13.62
N THR A 642 10.97 -13.03 13.12
CA THR A 642 12.09 -13.21 12.19
C THR A 642 13.39 -13.59 12.90
N PRO A 643 14.28 -14.37 12.26
CA PRO A 643 15.60 -14.69 12.84
C PRO A 643 16.42 -13.45 13.20
N GLU A 644 16.30 -12.36 12.43
CA GLU A 644 17.00 -11.10 12.67
C GLU A 644 16.50 -10.42 13.94
N PHE A 645 15.18 -10.44 14.16
CA PHE A 645 14.59 -9.93 15.39
C PHE A 645 15.02 -10.77 16.60
N GLU A 646 14.99 -12.10 16.45
CA GLU A 646 15.45 -13.03 17.50
C GLU A 646 16.92 -12.81 17.85
N ALA A 647 17.79 -12.58 16.87
CA ALA A 647 19.20 -12.28 17.08
C ALA A 647 19.41 -10.94 17.81
N ARG A 648 18.58 -9.93 17.51
CA ARG A 648 18.63 -8.60 18.14
C ARG A 648 18.17 -8.62 19.60
N ILE A 649 17.11 -9.37 19.91
CA ILE A 649 16.53 -9.45 21.26
C ILE A 649 17.18 -10.58 22.08
N GLY A 650 17.86 -11.52 21.44
CA GLY A 650 18.50 -12.69 22.05
C GLY A 650 17.51 -13.75 22.54
N ARG A 651 16.21 -13.59 22.27
CA ARG A 651 15.15 -14.50 22.75
C ARG A 651 13.97 -14.53 21.78
N ARG A 652 13.23 -15.65 21.78
CA ARG A 652 12.00 -15.83 20.98
C ARG A 652 10.77 -15.37 21.75
N VAL A 653 10.02 -14.40 21.21
CA VAL A 653 8.82 -13.83 21.86
C VAL A 653 7.74 -14.89 22.09
N ALA A 654 7.43 -15.68 21.05
CA ALA A 654 6.43 -16.75 21.14
C ALA A 654 6.79 -17.82 22.18
N ALA A 655 8.08 -18.16 22.28
CA ALA A 655 8.55 -19.13 23.26
C ALA A 655 8.37 -18.59 24.68
N GLN A 656 8.74 -17.34 24.93
CA GLN A 656 8.62 -16.75 26.26
C GLN A 656 7.16 -16.53 26.69
N LEU A 657 6.27 -16.09 25.79
CA LEU A 657 4.84 -16.00 26.09
C LEU A 657 4.26 -17.36 26.53
N PHE A 658 4.72 -18.42 25.87
CA PHE A 658 4.34 -19.79 26.19
C PHE A 658 4.95 -20.27 27.52
N ASP A 659 6.23 -19.99 27.75
CA ASP A 659 6.92 -20.35 29.00
C ASP A 659 6.31 -19.64 30.22
N SER A 660 5.98 -18.35 30.08
CA SER A 660 5.28 -17.58 31.11
C SER A 660 3.87 -18.11 31.39
N MET A 661 3.14 -18.54 30.35
CA MET A 661 1.85 -19.21 30.51
C MET A 661 2.02 -20.53 31.29
N GLU A 662 2.93 -21.41 30.88
CA GLU A 662 3.14 -22.70 31.55
C GLU A 662 3.57 -22.51 33.01
N ALA A 663 4.47 -21.56 33.27
CA ALA A 663 4.92 -21.24 34.63
C ALA A 663 3.73 -20.82 35.52
N HIS A 664 2.84 -19.97 35.00
CA HIS A 664 1.63 -19.58 35.73
C HIS A 664 0.64 -20.74 35.90
N MET A 665 0.39 -21.55 34.88
CA MET A 665 -0.48 -22.72 34.98
C MET A 665 0.03 -23.70 36.05
N ARG A 666 1.35 -23.91 36.14
CA ARG A 666 1.97 -24.74 37.18
C ARG A 666 1.84 -24.11 38.57
N SER A 667 2.04 -22.79 38.70
CA SER A 667 1.95 -22.11 40.00
C SER A 667 0.55 -22.19 40.62
N VAL A 668 -0.49 -22.26 39.79
CA VAL A 668 -1.89 -22.42 40.25
C VAL A 668 -2.36 -23.88 40.27
N ARG A 669 -1.44 -24.85 40.13
CA ARG A 669 -1.74 -26.30 40.13
C ARG A 669 -2.75 -26.74 39.06
N CYS A 670 -2.71 -26.11 37.88
CA CYS A 670 -3.43 -26.59 36.70
C CYS A 670 -2.66 -27.79 36.12
N ASN A 671 -3.17 -29.00 36.31
CA ASN A 671 -2.44 -30.25 36.03
C ASN A 671 -2.42 -30.65 34.54
N ALA A 672 -3.27 -30.05 33.71
CA ALA A 672 -3.27 -30.28 32.27
C ALA A 672 -3.90 -29.11 31.52
N TRP A 673 -3.44 -28.86 30.29
CA TRP A 673 -4.06 -27.90 29.39
C TRP A 673 -4.10 -28.45 27.96
N TYR A 674 -5.03 -27.92 27.15
CA TYR A 674 -5.08 -28.22 25.73
C TYR A 674 -4.97 -26.98 24.85
N GLY A 675 -4.41 -27.16 23.66
CA GLY A 675 -4.36 -26.18 22.58
C GLY A 675 -5.03 -26.73 21.33
N VAL A 676 -5.66 -25.85 20.57
CA VAL A 676 -6.40 -26.22 19.35
C VAL A 676 -5.73 -25.58 18.14
N VAL A 677 -5.29 -26.41 17.20
CA VAL A 677 -4.48 -25.96 16.06
C VAL A 677 -5.03 -26.56 14.78
N ARG A 678 -4.94 -25.83 13.67
CA ARG A 678 -5.30 -26.39 12.37
C ARG A 678 -4.29 -27.48 11.95
N PRO A 679 -4.76 -28.61 11.37
CA PRO A 679 -3.87 -29.66 10.88
C PRO A 679 -2.82 -29.19 9.87
N ASP A 680 -3.11 -28.14 9.10
CA ASP A 680 -2.25 -27.58 8.06
C ASP A 680 -1.26 -26.49 8.56
N ASN A 681 -1.04 -26.39 9.88
CA ASN A 681 -0.01 -25.53 10.47
C ASN A 681 1.17 -26.35 11.04
N PRO A 682 2.09 -26.84 10.20
CA PRO A 682 3.17 -27.75 10.63
C PRO A 682 4.13 -27.11 11.64
N GLN A 683 4.28 -25.78 11.62
CA GLN A 683 5.18 -25.06 12.52
C GLN A 683 4.67 -25.09 13.97
N ILE A 684 3.38 -24.77 14.18
CA ILE A 684 2.77 -24.82 15.52
C ILE A 684 2.58 -26.26 15.99
N ASN A 685 2.22 -27.18 15.09
CA ASN A 685 2.15 -28.61 15.40
C ASN A 685 3.48 -29.12 15.96
N ALA A 686 4.60 -28.84 15.26
CA ALA A 686 5.93 -29.23 15.71
C ALA A 686 6.36 -28.48 16.99
N PHE A 687 5.95 -27.22 17.16
CA PHE A 687 6.22 -26.46 18.38
C PHE A 687 5.56 -27.11 19.61
N LEU A 688 4.26 -27.42 19.53
CA LEU A 688 3.52 -28.04 20.64
C LEU A 688 4.05 -29.42 21.00
N GLN A 689 4.40 -30.24 20.00
CA GLN A 689 5.03 -31.53 20.23
C GLN A 689 6.39 -31.41 20.92
N ARG A 690 7.25 -30.45 20.50
CA ARG A 690 8.52 -30.16 21.19
C ARG A 690 8.33 -29.68 22.63
N ARG A 691 7.18 -29.09 22.94
CA ARG A 691 6.79 -28.69 24.31
C ARG A 691 6.14 -29.84 25.10
N GLY A 692 6.12 -31.06 24.55
CA GLY A 692 5.62 -32.26 25.22
C GLY A 692 4.10 -32.41 25.20
N ALA A 693 3.38 -31.63 24.39
CA ALA A 693 1.95 -31.82 24.19
C ALA A 693 1.71 -32.96 23.18
N ARG A 694 0.81 -33.88 23.51
CA ARG A 694 0.47 -35.05 22.68
C ARG A 694 -0.79 -34.75 21.85
N ASP A 695 -0.78 -35.17 20.59
CA ASP A 695 -1.99 -35.15 19.75
C ASP A 695 -2.97 -36.19 20.30
N VAL A 696 -4.16 -35.74 20.71
CA VAL A 696 -5.21 -36.60 21.29
C VAL A 696 -6.38 -36.82 20.35
N GLY A 697 -6.39 -36.16 19.18
CA GLY A 697 -7.44 -36.34 18.18
C GLY A 697 -7.78 -35.07 17.41
N THR A 698 -8.74 -35.23 16.49
CA THR A 698 -9.28 -34.15 15.66
C THR A 698 -10.78 -34.04 15.82
N ALA A 699 -11.31 -32.82 15.90
CA ALA A 699 -12.74 -32.54 15.91
C ALA A 699 -13.07 -31.35 15.01
N ARG A 700 -14.36 -31.18 14.66
CA ARG A 700 -14.80 -30.04 13.86
C ARG A 700 -15.23 -28.90 14.78
N ALA A 701 -14.47 -27.82 14.79
CA ALA A 701 -14.78 -26.61 15.55
C ALA A 701 -14.91 -25.41 14.63
N GLN A 702 -15.93 -24.57 14.83
CA GLN A 702 -16.12 -23.30 14.12
C GLN A 702 -16.06 -23.41 12.57
N GLY A 703 -16.52 -24.54 12.03
CA GLY A 703 -16.54 -24.84 10.58
C GLY A 703 -15.24 -25.41 10.01
N LEU A 704 -14.22 -25.64 10.84
CA LEU A 704 -12.92 -26.15 10.45
C LEU A 704 -12.60 -27.48 11.14
N THR A 705 -11.77 -28.31 10.50
CA THR A 705 -11.19 -29.48 11.17
C THR A 705 -10.01 -29.01 12.00
N MET A 706 -10.05 -29.27 13.30
CA MET A 706 -9.03 -28.85 14.26
C MET A 706 -8.37 -30.06 14.90
N ARG A 707 -7.09 -29.94 15.21
CA ARG A 707 -6.29 -30.91 15.94
C ARG A 707 -6.06 -30.44 17.36
N TYR A 708 -6.23 -31.36 18.31
CA TYR A 708 -6.18 -31.08 19.74
C TYR A 708 -4.90 -31.66 20.32
N TYR A 709 -4.11 -30.79 20.94
CA TYR A 709 -2.91 -31.17 21.66
C TYR A 709 -3.14 -31.00 23.15
N VAL A 710 -2.83 -32.02 23.94
CA VAL A 710 -2.93 -31.98 25.40
C VAL A 710 -1.54 -32.13 26.02
N ARG A 711 -1.22 -31.23 26.96
CA ARG A 711 -0.07 -31.38 27.85
C ARG A 711 -0.58 -31.71 29.25
N ARG A 712 -0.19 -32.86 29.78
CA ARG A 712 -0.40 -33.25 31.19
C ARG A 712 0.90 -33.09 31.96
N TYR A 713 0.85 -32.46 33.11
CA TYR A 713 2.01 -32.33 34.00
C TYR A 713 2.03 -33.54 34.94
N GLY A 714 3.08 -34.37 34.86
CA GLY A 714 3.24 -35.57 35.69
C GLY A 714 3.15 -36.92 34.96
N GLU A 715 2.97 -36.95 33.63
CA GLU A 715 3.02 -38.18 32.82
C GLU A 715 4.41 -38.48 32.21
N ASP A 716 5.43 -37.68 32.54
CA ASP A 716 6.83 -37.95 32.26
C ASP A 716 7.49 -38.48 33.55
N SER A 717 7.16 -39.73 33.90
CA SER A 717 7.91 -40.59 34.83
C SER A 717 8.09 -41.96 34.21
#